data_AF-A0A815KW36-F1
#
_entry.id   AF-A0A815KW36-F1
#
_cell.length_a   1.000
_cell.length_b   1.000
_cell.length_c   1.000
_cell.angle_alpha   90.00
_cell.angle_beta   90.00
_cell.angle_gamma   90.00
#
_symmetry.space_group_name_H-M   'P 1'
#
loop_
_entity.id
_entity.type
_entity.pdbx_description
1 polymer ?
#
loop_
_entity_poly.entity_id
_entity_poly.type
_entity_poly.pdbx_seq_one_letter_code
_entity_poly.pdbx_strand_id
1 'polypeptide(L)'
;MVKKILLDILLPNGCVIVVECEEDMTLEKIKQNTLSCVKRQTPFNELVHDQKNYYLESVISSAQIIPLYDEQIKLNELNLFYGYLSLREHDAFLDEKDDLALMSLLLGFPLDDFASTLEREACEARSLLNRLADMLAQESARDLQRNGLQEQNSSQENDENQSNLVKSQNLLKQFGLTSDTRPVFVQVQERHSTSPICFNLSSSLYSSPIDIVANVILSKLSASNPAMAYEERMKIVKEYRTRYWLQAFGCEERLFGTKPLIQSRAVKNEPYHDSALARFLLKRSLLNQQVGHYFYWHSRVELKNPQCKVRYGLLLEAYLRYCGEYAEDLGRQVRSVDKLIYIAELIQNSTHDELYNQKGYLAHILTREGYPQNLQYFRSPVDYSSELGLLVLGHCRIMSSARRPLWLRWTNGSEYAEHYFPTFDLIFKNGDDLRQDMLALQFIQMIDIIWKADGLDLSLLPYGCLATDYCSGLIEVVKNAKTIMNIQKLGGLKGQFQFDASALYRWIAKNNPGAEKLKSAIDLFTRSCAGYCVITYVLGVADRHPDNIMVNERGQLFHIDFGHILGNFKMKYGIRRERTQLVLIDDFVRVITNNSTEKNPIETREFKNFKKLCIKGYRILRRQYRQIVCLFKLMMNCDLTELNSEADMAYLRQTFAIDIGANEQEACDRFEQVLLDSYRSSVKTRVDWVFHALNHIKS
;
A
#
# COMPACT_ATOMS: atom_id res chain seq x y z
N MET A 1 27.16 9.33 36.19
CA MET A 1 28.45 9.75 35.61
C MET A 1 28.23 9.87 34.12
N VAL A 2 28.39 11.07 33.55
CA VAL A 2 28.30 11.25 32.09
C VAL A 2 29.47 10.51 31.47
N LYS A 3 29.19 9.62 30.51
CA LYS A 3 30.20 8.83 29.84
C LYS A 3 30.86 9.72 28.79
N LYS A 4 32.16 9.96 28.96
CA LYS A 4 32.94 10.80 28.06
C LYS A 4 33.57 9.95 26.97
N ILE A 5 33.54 10.44 25.74
CA ILE A 5 34.09 9.82 24.54
C ILE A 5 35.20 10.71 24.00
N LEU A 6 36.31 10.12 23.60
CA LEU A 6 37.35 10.81 22.85
C LEU A 6 37.02 10.68 21.35
N LEU A 7 36.91 11.81 20.67
CA LEU A 7 36.69 11.88 19.23
C LEU A 7 37.94 12.40 18.53
N ASP A 8 38.39 11.68 17.51
CA ASP A 8 39.41 12.17 16.58
C ASP A 8 38.76 13.10 15.56
N ILE A 9 39.19 14.36 15.51
CA ILE A 9 38.64 15.36 14.59
C ILE A 9 39.69 15.73 13.55
N LEU A 10 39.41 15.34 12.32
CA LEU A 10 40.21 15.67 11.13
C LEU A 10 39.89 17.10 10.72
N LEU A 11 40.90 17.95 10.61
CA LEU A 11 40.77 19.35 10.25
C LEU A 11 41.07 19.56 8.76
N PRO A 12 40.49 20.61 8.14
CA PRO A 12 40.69 20.93 6.73
C PRO A 12 42.15 21.25 6.39
N ASN A 13 42.93 21.72 7.36
CA ASN A 13 44.36 21.99 7.22
C ASN A 13 45.25 20.73 7.36
N GLY A 14 44.65 19.53 7.38
CA GLY A 14 45.36 18.25 7.44
C GLY A 14 45.81 17.84 8.85
N CYS A 15 45.49 18.62 9.89
CA CYS A 15 45.77 18.26 11.27
C CYS A 15 44.69 17.34 11.86
N VAL A 16 45.03 16.56 12.88
CA VAL A 16 44.08 15.77 13.66
C VAL A 16 44.14 16.23 15.11
N ILE A 17 42.98 16.47 15.72
CA ILE A 17 42.89 16.79 17.15
C ILE A 17 41.95 15.84 17.86
N VAL A 18 42.28 15.50 19.10
CA VAL A 18 41.41 14.66 19.94
C VAL A 18 40.58 15.58 20.83
N VAL A 19 39.25 15.47 20.76
CA VAL A 19 38.33 16.26 21.57
C VAL A 19 37.54 15.35 22.50
N GLU A 20 37.60 15.63 23.80
CA GLU A 20 36.79 14.96 24.80
C GLU A 20 35.36 15.50 24.76
N CYS A 21 34.40 14.64 24.42
CA CYS A 21 33.00 14.98 24.26
C CYS A 21 32.12 14.15 25.20
N GLU A 22 30.96 14.70 25.56
CA GLU A 22 29.91 13.97 26.28
C GLU A 22 28.98 13.31 25.26
N GLU A 23 28.44 12.12 25.59
CA GLU A 23 27.57 11.34 24.70
C GLU A 23 26.31 12.11 24.23
N ASP A 24 25.81 13.04 25.04
CA ASP A 24 24.61 13.85 24.78
C ASP A 24 24.91 15.24 24.18
N MET A 25 26.18 15.51 23.83
CA MET A 25 26.60 16.77 23.23
C MET A 25 26.12 16.87 21.78
N THR A 26 25.60 18.04 21.38
CA THR A 26 25.20 18.31 20.00
C THR A 26 26.41 18.53 19.09
N LEU A 27 26.25 18.23 17.81
CA LEU A 27 27.28 18.47 16.80
C LEU A 27 27.70 19.93 16.70
N GLU A 28 26.78 20.88 16.87
CA GLU A 28 27.07 22.31 16.92
C GLU A 28 28.10 22.61 18.02
N LYS A 29 27.88 22.03 19.21
CA LYS A 29 28.71 22.26 20.39
C LYS A 29 30.06 21.55 20.28
N ILE A 30 30.07 20.36 19.68
CA ILE A 30 31.31 19.66 19.34
C ILE A 30 32.12 20.53 18.37
N LYS A 31 31.51 21.05 17.30
CA LYS A 31 32.16 21.94 16.32
C LYS A 31 32.72 23.22 16.96
N GLN A 32 31.97 23.84 17.87
CA GLN A 32 32.43 25.01 18.64
C GLN A 32 33.65 24.68 19.51
N ASN A 33 33.62 23.55 20.21
CA ASN A 33 34.72 23.10 21.07
C ASN A 33 35.97 22.80 20.22
N THR A 34 35.81 22.10 19.10
CA THR A 34 36.87 21.83 18.11
C THR A 34 37.55 23.11 17.66
N LEU A 35 36.78 24.09 17.15
CA LEU A 35 37.34 25.34 16.64
C LEU A 35 38.00 26.17 17.74
N SER A 36 37.48 26.11 18.97
CA SER A 36 38.11 26.74 20.14
C SER A 36 39.45 26.10 20.48
N CYS A 37 39.58 24.78 20.34
CA CYS A 37 40.84 24.03 20.52
C CYS A 37 41.83 24.33 19.39
N VAL A 38 41.38 24.36 18.13
CA VAL A 38 42.20 24.70 16.95
C VAL A 38 42.89 26.05 17.11
N LYS A 39 42.14 27.08 17.53
CA LYS A 39 42.69 28.43 17.75
C LYS A 39 43.81 28.47 18.79
N ARG A 40 43.84 27.52 19.72
CA ARG A 40 44.80 27.48 20.84
C ARG A 40 45.96 26.52 20.66
N GLN A 41 45.82 25.45 19.86
CA GLN A 41 46.68 24.27 19.96
C GLN A 41 47.18 23.67 18.63
N THR A 42 46.76 24.15 17.46
CA THR A 42 47.16 23.53 16.17
C THR A 42 48.02 24.44 15.28
N PRO A 43 49.06 23.90 14.62
CA PRO A 43 49.76 24.59 13.53
C PRO A 43 48.79 24.99 12.40
N PHE A 44 49.08 26.09 11.70
CA PHE A 44 48.27 26.60 10.58
C PHE A 44 46.80 26.90 10.96
N ASN A 45 46.56 27.35 12.20
CA ASN A 45 45.24 27.78 12.65
C ASN A 45 44.68 28.98 11.85
N GLU A 46 45.55 29.78 11.24
CA GLU A 46 45.19 30.90 10.35
C GLU A 46 44.46 30.44 9.07
N LEU A 47 44.60 29.17 8.67
CA LEU A 47 43.93 28.57 7.52
C LEU A 47 42.52 28.03 7.85
N VAL A 48 42.11 28.06 9.13
CA VAL A 48 40.79 27.59 9.56
C VAL A 48 39.88 28.80 9.77
N HIS A 49 38.86 28.91 8.92
CA HIS A 49 37.92 30.03 8.89
C HIS A 49 36.83 29.94 10.00
N ASP A 50 35.83 30.82 9.95
CA ASP A 50 34.74 30.84 10.94
C ASP A 50 33.87 29.58 10.92
N GLN A 51 33.26 29.25 12.06
CA GLN A 51 32.41 28.06 12.27
C GLN A 51 31.35 27.84 11.19
N LYS A 52 30.83 28.92 10.61
CA LYS A 52 29.78 28.92 9.59
C LYS A 52 30.26 28.40 8.24
N ASN A 53 31.56 28.30 8.03
CA ASN A 53 32.14 27.84 6.77
C ASN A 53 32.39 26.33 6.77
N TYR A 54 32.06 25.62 7.85
CA TYR A 54 32.35 24.21 8.00
C TYR A 54 31.15 23.39 8.46
N TYR A 55 31.02 22.18 7.90
CA TYR A 55 30.14 21.12 8.40
C TYR A 55 30.98 19.93 8.91
N LEU A 56 30.34 19.03 9.66
CA LEU A 56 30.98 17.80 10.15
C LEU A 56 30.61 16.63 9.24
N GLU A 57 31.53 15.71 9.01
CA GLU A 57 31.34 14.50 8.22
C GLU A 57 31.85 13.30 9.03
N SER A 58 31.23 12.13 8.92
CA SER A 58 31.75 10.92 9.57
C SER A 58 31.29 9.65 8.87
N VAL A 59 31.92 8.51 9.21
CA VAL A 59 31.48 7.20 8.75
C VAL A 59 30.54 6.59 9.77
N ILE A 60 29.32 6.26 9.34
CA ILE A 60 28.36 5.52 10.16
C ILE A 60 28.52 4.02 10.00
N SER A 61 27.91 3.23 10.91
CA SER A 61 28.04 1.78 11.05
C SER A 61 27.72 0.98 9.78
N SER A 62 27.05 1.57 8.80
CA SER A 62 26.84 1.03 7.45
C SER A 62 28.04 1.20 6.51
N ALA A 63 29.19 1.65 7.02
CA ALA A 63 30.39 2.02 6.27
C ALA A 63 30.18 3.17 5.25
N GLN A 64 29.16 4.00 5.48
CA GLN A 64 28.86 5.17 4.64
C GLN A 64 29.45 6.43 5.26
N ILE A 65 30.09 7.26 4.44
CA ILE A 65 30.46 8.63 4.82
C ILE A 65 29.22 9.51 4.68
N ILE A 66 28.80 10.17 5.75
CA ILE A 66 27.65 11.08 5.75
C ILE A 66 28.07 12.49 6.16
N PRO A 67 27.62 13.52 5.43
CA PRO A 67 27.67 14.89 5.91
C PRO A 67 26.60 15.10 7.00
N LEU A 68 26.97 15.79 8.06
CA LEU A 68 26.15 16.03 9.25
C LEU A 68 25.77 17.52 9.31
N TYR A 69 24.85 17.92 8.44
CA TYR A 69 24.40 19.31 8.33
C TYR A 69 23.44 19.74 9.44
N ASP A 70 22.65 18.80 9.96
CA ASP A 70 21.82 19.07 11.12
C ASP A 70 22.68 19.04 12.39
N GLU A 71 23.18 20.21 12.75
CA GLU A 71 24.08 20.39 13.89
C GLU A 71 23.37 20.23 15.25
N GLN A 72 22.04 20.07 15.27
CA GLN A 72 21.27 19.82 16.50
C GLN A 72 21.29 18.33 16.90
N ILE A 73 21.73 17.44 16.01
CA ILE A 73 21.89 16.00 16.30
C ILE A 73 22.91 15.80 17.43
N LYS A 74 22.61 14.85 18.33
CA LYS A 74 23.51 14.47 19.44
C LYS A 74 24.48 13.37 19.04
N LEU A 75 25.64 13.35 19.67
CA LEU A 75 26.69 12.37 19.37
C LEU A 75 26.22 10.91 19.54
N ASN A 76 25.43 10.61 20.57
CA ASN A 76 24.87 9.26 20.79
C ASN A 76 23.73 8.87 19.83
N GLU A 77 23.19 9.82 19.07
CA GLU A 77 22.20 9.55 18.01
C GLU A 77 22.89 9.14 16.70
N LEU A 78 24.19 9.39 16.60
CA LEU A 78 25.01 8.96 15.48
C LEU A 78 25.53 7.55 15.72
N ASN A 79 25.12 6.61 14.87
CA ASN A 79 25.70 5.28 14.82
C ASN A 79 27.05 5.33 14.13
N LEU A 80 28.05 5.99 14.72
CA LEU A 80 29.38 6.09 14.13
C LEU A 80 30.04 4.71 14.04
N PHE A 81 30.64 4.40 12.90
CA PHE A 81 31.45 3.19 12.70
C PHE A 81 32.73 3.24 13.55
N TYR A 82 33.31 4.44 13.66
CA TYR A 82 34.49 4.72 14.47
C TYR A 82 34.36 6.13 15.08
N GLY A 83 34.98 6.36 16.24
CA GLY A 83 34.88 7.62 16.98
C GLY A 83 35.69 8.75 16.36
N TYR A 84 35.40 9.11 15.11
CA TYR A 84 36.02 10.25 14.44
C TYR A 84 34.99 11.15 13.74
N LEU A 85 35.32 12.43 13.59
CA LEU A 85 34.59 13.39 12.77
C LEU A 85 35.58 14.11 11.86
N SER A 86 35.13 14.57 10.70
CA SER A 86 35.92 15.35 9.76
C SER A 86 35.27 16.71 9.56
N LEU A 87 36.04 17.78 9.80
CA LEU A 87 35.59 19.15 9.57
C LEU A 87 35.83 19.52 8.11
N ARG A 88 34.76 19.73 7.35
CA ARG A 88 34.78 19.99 5.90
C ARG A 88 34.28 21.38 5.58
N GLU A 89 34.89 22.05 4.60
CA GLU A 89 34.42 23.34 4.11
C GLU A 89 33.10 23.18 3.35
N HIS A 90 32.20 24.14 3.50
CA HIS A 90 31.05 24.27 2.61
C HIS A 90 31.56 24.62 1.20
N ASP A 91 31.61 23.64 0.31
CA ASP A 91 31.82 23.89 -1.12
C ASP A 91 30.63 24.68 -1.67
N ALA A 92 30.86 25.57 -2.65
CA ALA A 92 29.82 26.35 -3.34
C ALA A 92 28.78 25.51 -4.14
N PHE A 93 28.76 24.19 -3.96
CA PHE A 93 27.92 23.18 -4.61
C PHE A 93 26.97 22.47 -3.60
N LEU A 94 26.52 23.18 -2.56
CA LEU A 94 25.71 22.62 -1.46
C LEU A 94 24.47 21.86 -1.94
N ASP A 95 23.77 22.36 -2.96
CA ASP A 95 22.54 21.73 -3.45
C ASP A 95 22.79 20.33 -4.07
N GLU A 96 23.87 20.14 -4.83
CA GLU A 96 24.16 18.85 -5.49
C GLU A 96 24.62 17.75 -4.49
N LYS A 97 25.35 18.13 -3.44
CA LYS A 97 25.81 17.18 -2.41
C LYS A 97 24.67 16.71 -1.51
N ASP A 98 23.72 17.60 -1.21
CA ASP A 98 22.56 17.29 -0.37
C ASP A 98 21.58 16.39 -1.12
N ASP A 99 21.37 16.65 -2.41
CA ASP A 99 20.61 15.78 -3.31
C ASP A 99 21.24 14.38 -3.41
N LEU A 100 22.57 14.29 -3.51
CA LEU A 100 23.27 13.00 -3.58
C LEU A 100 23.14 12.20 -2.28
N ALA A 101 23.25 12.88 -1.13
CA ALA A 101 23.07 12.26 0.19
C ALA A 101 21.62 11.78 0.38
N LEU A 102 20.64 12.59 -0.01
CA LEU A 102 19.22 12.23 0.03
C LEU A 102 18.93 11.04 -0.90
N MET A 103 19.42 11.06 -2.14
CA MET A 103 19.28 9.93 -3.06
C MET A 103 19.90 8.64 -2.50
N SER A 104 21.08 8.73 -1.89
CA SER A 104 21.75 7.58 -1.28
C SER A 104 20.94 7.02 -0.09
N LEU A 105 20.34 7.88 0.73
CA LEU A 105 19.39 7.47 1.79
C LEU A 105 18.14 6.79 1.20
N LEU A 106 17.58 7.34 0.13
CA LEU A 106 16.38 6.84 -0.56
C LEU A 106 16.63 5.54 -1.34
N LEU A 107 17.87 5.26 -1.74
CA LEU A 107 18.28 3.97 -2.32
C LEU A 107 18.73 2.97 -1.25
N GLY A 108 19.17 3.45 -0.08
CA GLY A 108 19.75 2.61 0.97
C GLY A 108 21.18 2.15 0.67
N PHE A 109 21.85 2.75 -0.32
CA PHE A 109 23.25 2.54 -0.64
C PHE A 109 23.84 3.78 -1.33
N PRO A 110 25.17 3.98 -1.28
CA PRO A 110 25.81 5.12 -1.94
C PRO A 110 25.62 5.09 -3.46
N LEU A 111 25.17 6.20 -4.04
CA LEU A 111 24.89 6.28 -5.47
C LEU A 111 26.19 6.20 -6.31
N ASP A 112 27.31 6.71 -5.81
CA ASP A 112 28.60 6.69 -6.51
C ASP A 112 29.19 5.27 -6.61
N ASP A 113 29.09 4.50 -5.52
CA ASP A 113 29.49 3.08 -5.50
C ASP A 113 28.60 2.26 -6.44
N PHE A 114 27.31 2.58 -6.48
CA PHE A 114 26.38 1.94 -7.40
C PHE A 114 26.74 2.25 -8.85
N ALA A 115 26.99 3.51 -9.18
CA ALA A 115 27.37 3.97 -10.52
C ALA A 115 28.66 3.32 -11.05
N SER A 116 29.66 3.18 -10.19
CA SER A 116 30.99 2.65 -10.56
C SER A 116 31.03 1.14 -10.79
N THR A 117 30.01 0.41 -10.31
CA THR A 117 29.92 -1.05 -10.41
C THR A 117 29.04 -1.54 -11.56
N LEU A 118 28.46 -0.63 -12.34
CA LEU A 118 27.55 -0.97 -13.43
C LEU A 118 28.26 -1.57 -14.64
N GLU A 119 27.70 -2.67 -15.15
CA GLU A 119 28.09 -3.23 -16.45
C GLU A 119 27.66 -2.30 -17.60
N ARG A 120 28.19 -2.57 -18.80
CA ARG A 120 27.97 -1.72 -19.98
C ARG A 120 26.47 -1.52 -20.30
N GLU A 121 25.68 -2.59 -20.33
CA GLU A 121 24.23 -2.50 -20.63
C GLU A 121 23.50 -1.69 -19.55
N ALA A 122 23.87 -1.84 -18.27
CA ALA A 122 23.33 -1.05 -17.18
C ALA A 122 23.71 0.44 -17.28
N CYS A 123 24.94 0.77 -17.69
CA CYS A 123 25.36 2.15 -17.97
C CYS A 123 24.57 2.79 -19.12
N GLU A 124 24.35 2.04 -20.21
CA GLU A 124 23.54 2.48 -21.36
C GLU A 124 22.08 2.70 -20.93
N ALA A 125 21.49 1.76 -20.18
CA ALA A 125 20.15 1.86 -19.63
C ALA A 125 20.01 3.04 -18.67
N ARG A 126 20.97 3.25 -17.75
CA ARG A 126 21.03 4.42 -16.86
C ARG A 126 20.94 5.73 -17.65
N SER A 127 21.73 5.83 -18.72
CA SER A 127 21.77 7.02 -19.56
C SER A 127 20.47 7.25 -20.33
N LEU A 128 19.80 6.18 -20.76
CA LEU A 128 18.52 6.24 -21.49
C LEU A 128 17.35 6.58 -20.58
N LEU A 129 17.27 5.97 -19.39
CA LEU A 129 16.21 6.20 -18.41
C LEU A 129 16.31 7.61 -17.81
N ASN A 130 17.51 8.08 -17.49
CA ASN A 130 17.71 9.46 -17.01
C ASN A 130 17.36 10.50 -18.07
N ARG A 131 17.73 10.27 -19.34
CA ARG A 131 17.30 11.16 -20.44
C ARG A 131 15.79 11.19 -20.60
N LEU A 132 15.12 10.04 -20.47
CA LEU A 132 13.65 9.99 -20.52
C LEU A 132 13.04 10.78 -19.36
N ALA A 133 13.54 10.60 -18.14
CA ALA A 133 13.05 11.30 -16.96
C ALA A 133 13.26 12.82 -17.05
N ASP A 134 14.43 13.26 -17.51
CA ASP A 134 14.75 14.67 -17.77
C ASP A 134 13.78 15.30 -18.77
N MET A 135 13.56 14.65 -19.91
CA MET A 135 12.62 15.14 -20.91
C MET A 135 11.20 15.32 -20.34
N LEU A 136 10.74 14.39 -19.50
CA LEU A 136 9.42 14.46 -18.87
C LEU A 136 9.33 15.57 -17.82
N ALA A 137 10.39 15.78 -17.04
CA ALA A 137 10.46 16.86 -16.06
C ALA A 137 10.46 18.23 -16.74
N GLN A 138 11.24 18.39 -17.81
CA GLN A 138 11.27 19.62 -18.61
C GLN A 138 9.91 19.92 -19.25
N GLU A 139 9.21 18.90 -19.75
CA GLU A 139 7.86 19.04 -20.31
C GLU A 139 6.88 19.51 -19.23
N SER A 140 6.90 18.87 -18.06
CA SER A 140 6.04 19.22 -16.92
C SER A 140 6.30 20.64 -16.40
N ALA A 141 7.56 21.06 -16.31
CA ALA A 141 7.94 22.41 -15.88
C ALA A 141 7.48 23.49 -16.87
N ARG A 142 7.58 23.23 -18.18
CA ARG A 142 7.08 24.13 -19.22
C ARG A 142 5.57 24.30 -19.16
N ASP A 143 4.83 23.23 -18.86
CA ASP A 143 3.38 23.27 -18.73
C ASP A 143 2.94 24.07 -17.48
N LEU A 144 3.65 23.91 -16.35
CA LEU A 144 3.42 24.70 -15.14
C LEU A 144 3.67 26.20 -15.37
N GLN A 145 4.77 26.56 -16.04
CA GLN A 145 5.10 27.96 -16.35
C GLN A 145 4.10 28.60 -17.30
N ARG A 146 3.59 27.84 -18.29
CA ARG A 146 2.51 28.31 -19.15
C ARG A 146 1.30 28.64 -18.29
N ASN A 147 0.77 27.68 -17.54
CA ASN A 147 -0.44 27.84 -16.73
C ASN A 147 -0.35 28.98 -15.68
N GLY A 148 0.80 29.15 -15.01
CA GLY A 148 0.97 30.22 -14.01
C GLY A 148 0.92 31.65 -14.56
N LEU A 149 1.28 31.88 -15.82
CA LEU A 149 1.25 33.21 -16.46
C LEU A 149 -0.15 33.68 -16.86
N GLN A 150 -1.12 32.76 -16.95
CA GLN A 150 -2.51 33.12 -17.25
C GLN A 150 -3.32 33.54 -16.04
N GLU A 151 -3.07 32.95 -14.87
CA GLU A 151 -3.82 33.28 -13.66
C GLU A 151 -3.55 34.71 -13.16
N GLN A 152 -2.42 35.33 -13.55
CA GLN A 152 -2.09 36.72 -13.19
C GLN A 152 -2.86 37.79 -14.01
N ASN A 153 -3.61 37.42 -15.05
CA ASN A 153 -4.34 38.37 -15.91
C ASN A 153 -5.87 38.36 -15.75
N SER A 154 -6.44 37.63 -14.79
CA SER A 154 -7.88 37.63 -14.55
C SER A 154 -8.21 37.84 -13.07
N SER A 155 -8.38 39.10 -12.67
CA SER A 155 -8.90 39.49 -11.36
C SER A 155 -10.16 40.34 -11.53
N GLN A 156 -11.34 39.71 -11.52
CA GLN A 156 -12.60 40.31 -11.06
C GLN A 156 -13.71 39.25 -10.86
N GLU A 157 -14.18 39.19 -9.62
CA GLU A 157 -15.50 38.78 -9.08
C GLU A 157 -16.08 37.34 -9.20
N ASN A 158 -16.14 36.73 -8.00
CA ASN A 158 -17.26 36.05 -7.31
C ASN A 158 -17.46 34.51 -7.35
N ASP A 159 -17.39 33.98 -6.12
CA ASP A 159 -18.12 32.92 -5.41
C ASP A 159 -17.99 31.42 -5.79
N GLU A 160 -17.16 30.77 -4.97
CA GLU A 160 -17.34 29.52 -4.21
C GLU A 160 -17.97 28.26 -4.84
N ASN A 161 -17.17 27.18 -4.78
CA ASN A 161 -17.52 25.75 -4.80
C ASN A 161 -17.71 24.99 -6.13
N GLN A 162 -17.03 25.43 -7.20
CA GLN A 162 -16.71 24.57 -8.38
C GLN A 162 -15.27 24.75 -8.91
N SER A 163 -14.33 25.11 -8.03
CA SER A 163 -13.08 25.77 -8.41
C SER A 163 -11.97 24.89 -9.05
N ASN A 164 -12.02 23.55 -9.03
CA ASN A 164 -10.87 22.77 -9.55
C ASN A 164 -11.09 22.14 -10.94
N LEU A 165 -12.31 22.21 -11.50
CA LEU A 165 -12.63 21.72 -12.85
C LEU A 165 -12.95 22.85 -13.84
N VAL A 166 -13.41 24.01 -13.36
CA VAL A 166 -13.75 25.17 -14.20
C VAL A 166 -12.55 26.11 -14.39
N LYS A 167 -11.63 26.21 -13.41
CA LYS A 167 -10.39 26.97 -13.57
C LYS A 167 -9.48 26.39 -14.66
N SER A 168 -9.37 25.07 -14.73
CA SER A 168 -8.64 24.36 -15.78
C SER A 168 -9.24 24.53 -17.19
N GLN A 169 -10.54 24.80 -17.32
CA GLN A 169 -11.19 25.01 -18.63
C GLN A 169 -11.08 26.45 -19.16
N ASN A 170 -10.98 27.45 -18.29
CA ASN A 170 -10.86 28.86 -18.71
C ASN A 170 -9.41 29.24 -19.06
N LEU A 171 -8.40 28.61 -18.45
CA LEU A 171 -7.00 28.76 -18.86
C LEU A 171 -6.74 28.30 -20.31
N LEU A 172 -7.36 27.20 -20.73
CA LEU A 172 -7.17 26.66 -22.09
C LEU A 172 -7.65 27.61 -23.21
N LYS A 173 -8.61 28.52 -22.94
CA LYS A 173 -9.08 29.51 -23.91
C LYS A 173 -8.13 30.71 -24.10
N GLN A 174 -7.31 31.05 -23.10
CA GLN A 174 -6.40 32.19 -23.18
C GLN A 174 -5.03 31.85 -23.82
N PHE A 175 -4.69 30.58 -24.05
CA PHE A 175 -3.35 30.17 -24.55
C PHE A 175 -3.27 29.99 -26.07
N GLY A 176 -4.37 30.15 -26.80
CA GLY A 176 -4.38 29.86 -28.24
C GLY A 176 -4.06 28.41 -28.60
N LEU A 177 -4.03 27.50 -27.62
CA LEU A 177 -3.90 26.05 -27.81
C LEU A 177 -5.28 25.48 -28.13
N THR A 178 -5.73 25.67 -29.37
CA THR A 178 -7.09 25.31 -29.81
C THR A 178 -7.31 23.82 -30.06
N SER A 179 -6.42 22.91 -29.64
CA SER A 179 -6.75 21.47 -29.69
C SER A 179 -5.93 20.65 -28.72
N ASP A 180 -6.52 20.44 -27.55
CA ASP A 180 -6.10 19.48 -26.52
C ASP A 180 -6.41 18.02 -26.93
N THR A 181 -6.36 17.76 -28.23
CA THR A 181 -6.79 16.49 -28.83
C THR A 181 -5.75 16.05 -29.84
N ARG A 182 -5.04 14.97 -29.53
CA ARG A 182 -4.25 14.27 -30.54
C ARG A 182 -5.12 13.19 -31.20
N PRO A 183 -4.98 12.94 -32.50
CA PRO A 183 -5.58 11.76 -33.12
C PRO A 183 -4.90 10.52 -32.53
N VAL A 184 -5.64 9.82 -31.68
CA VAL A 184 -5.24 8.54 -31.11
C VAL A 184 -5.92 7.45 -31.94
N PHE A 185 -5.13 6.51 -32.43
CA PHE A 185 -5.65 5.29 -33.03
C PHE A 185 -6.05 4.36 -31.89
N VAL A 186 -7.34 4.13 -31.74
CA VAL A 186 -7.90 3.37 -30.61
C VAL A 186 -8.58 2.12 -31.14
N GLN A 187 -8.15 0.97 -30.63
CA GLN A 187 -8.80 -0.31 -30.90
C GLN A 187 -9.75 -0.62 -29.74
N VAL A 188 -11.04 -0.71 -30.05
CA VAL A 188 -12.09 -1.02 -29.08
C VAL A 188 -12.70 -2.37 -29.43
N GLN A 189 -12.76 -3.25 -28.45
CA GLN A 189 -13.37 -4.56 -28.60
C GLN A 189 -14.57 -4.71 -27.66
N GLU A 190 -15.67 -5.19 -28.23
CA GLU A 190 -16.87 -5.55 -27.47
C GLU A 190 -16.65 -6.90 -26.78
N ARG A 191 -17.05 -7.03 -25.51
CA ARG A 191 -16.81 -8.21 -24.64
C ARG A 191 -17.17 -9.58 -25.26
N HIS A 192 -18.03 -9.63 -26.28
CA HIS A 192 -18.49 -10.86 -26.93
C HIS A 192 -18.14 -10.96 -28.42
N SER A 193 -17.42 -9.98 -28.98
CA SER A 193 -17.00 -9.97 -30.39
C SER A 193 -15.55 -10.43 -30.52
N THR A 194 -15.25 -11.29 -31.48
CA THR A 194 -13.87 -11.68 -31.84
C THR A 194 -13.20 -10.69 -32.80
N SER A 195 -13.97 -9.71 -33.31
CA SER A 195 -13.50 -8.72 -34.27
C SER A 195 -13.36 -7.37 -33.56
N PRO A 196 -12.12 -6.89 -33.34
CA PRO A 196 -11.90 -5.56 -32.80
C PRO A 196 -12.23 -4.49 -33.83
N ILE A 197 -12.69 -3.33 -33.38
CA ILE A 197 -13.05 -2.20 -34.24
C ILE A 197 -12.09 -1.04 -33.94
N CYS A 198 -11.49 -0.48 -34.98
CA CYS A 198 -10.54 0.62 -34.87
C CYS A 198 -11.21 1.97 -35.10
N PHE A 199 -10.84 2.97 -34.31
CA PHE A 199 -11.32 4.33 -34.41
C PHE A 199 -10.15 5.32 -34.38
N ASN A 200 -10.25 6.38 -35.18
CA ASN A 200 -9.41 7.56 -35.04
C ASN A 200 -10.17 8.57 -34.18
N LEU A 201 -9.66 8.83 -32.97
CA LEU A 201 -10.31 9.73 -32.03
C LEU A 201 -9.41 10.87 -31.63
N SER A 202 -10.01 12.05 -31.53
CA SER A 202 -9.39 13.24 -30.97
C SER A 202 -9.58 13.16 -29.46
N SER A 203 -8.56 12.73 -28.71
CA SER A 203 -8.64 12.51 -27.26
C SER A 203 -7.60 13.34 -26.50
N SER A 204 -7.98 13.81 -25.30
CA SER A 204 -7.08 14.52 -24.40
C SER A 204 -6.10 13.56 -23.71
N LEU A 205 -4.86 14.01 -23.49
CA LEU A 205 -3.79 13.27 -22.81
C LEU A 205 -4.14 12.90 -21.36
N TYR A 206 -5.16 13.55 -20.78
CA TYR A 206 -5.65 13.32 -19.41
C TYR A 206 -6.88 12.41 -19.36
N SER A 207 -7.37 11.93 -20.51
CA SER A 207 -8.57 11.10 -20.58
C SER A 207 -8.30 9.72 -19.97
N SER A 208 -9.12 9.30 -19.01
CA SER A 208 -9.02 7.93 -18.50
C SER A 208 -9.47 6.93 -19.57
N PRO A 209 -9.10 5.65 -19.46
CA PRO A 209 -9.54 4.62 -20.41
C PRO A 209 -11.07 4.56 -20.57
N ILE A 210 -11.82 4.87 -19.51
CA ILE A 210 -13.27 4.89 -19.53
C ILE A 210 -13.83 6.11 -20.27
N ASP A 211 -13.11 7.22 -20.24
CA ASP A 211 -13.46 8.45 -20.95
C ASP A 211 -13.17 8.30 -22.44
N ILE A 212 -12.08 7.62 -22.79
CA ILE A 212 -11.77 7.25 -24.18
C ILE A 212 -12.86 6.33 -24.72
N VAL A 213 -13.23 5.27 -24.01
CA VAL A 213 -14.33 4.37 -24.40
C VAL A 213 -15.67 5.12 -24.48
N ALA A 214 -15.94 6.03 -23.54
CA ALA A 214 -17.15 6.86 -23.57
C ALA A 214 -17.20 7.75 -24.83
N ASN A 215 -16.06 8.34 -25.21
CA ASN A 215 -15.93 9.15 -26.42
C ASN A 215 -16.11 8.31 -27.70
N VAL A 216 -15.64 7.06 -27.72
CA VAL A 216 -15.87 6.12 -28.82
C VAL A 216 -17.37 5.88 -29.01
N ILE A 217 -18.07 5.55 -27.92
CA ILE A 217 -19.51 5.25 -27.94
C ILE A 217 -20.30 6.50 -28.35
N LEU A 218 -19.96 7.67 -27.79
CA LEU A 218 -20.56 8.95 -28.16
C LEU A 218 -20.39 9.25 -29.65
N SER A 219 -19.19 9.06 -30.19
CA SER A 219 -18.88 9.29 -31.61
C SER A 219 -19.70 8.36 -32.51
N LYS A 220 -19.78 7.07 -32.16
CA LYS A 220 -20.58 6.08 -32.91
C LYS A 220 -22.08 6.40 -32.86
N LEU A 221 -22.63 6.74 -31.69
CA LEU A 221 -24.04 7.10 -31.56
C LEU A 221 -24.38 8.38 -32.33
N SER A 222 -23.46 9.35 -32.33
CA SER A 222 -23.63 10.61 -33.07
C SER A 222 -23.59 10.40 -34.58
N ALA A 223 -22.79 9.46 -35.07
CA ALA A 223 -22.76 9.08 -36.49
C ALA A 223 -23.96 8.22 -36.92
N SER A 224 -24.44 7.34 -36.03
CA SER A 224 -25.49 6.35 -36.35
C SER A 224 -26.92 6.91 -36.21
N ASN A 225 -27.15 7.83 -35.25
CA ASN A 225 -28.47 8.41 -34.99
C ASN A 225 -28.38 9.89 -34.58
N PRO A 226 -28.26 10.81 -35.56
CA PRO A 226 -28.01 12.24 -35.32
C PRO A 226 -29.14 12.98 -34.61
N ALA A 227 -30.38 12.46 -34.66
CA ALA A 227 -31.56 13.07 -34.05
C ALA A 227 -31.71 12.77 -32.55
N MET A 228 -30.97 11.79 -32.02
CA MET A 228 -31.03 11.41 -30.61
C MET A 228 -30.47 12.52 -29.70
N ALA A 229 -31.21 12.90 -28.65
CA ALA A 229 -30.82 13.96 -27.73
C ALA A 229 -29.52 13.61 -26.96
N TYR A 230 -28.71 14.62 -26.64
CA TYR A 230 -27.42 14.43 -25.95
C TYR A 230 -27.55 13.72 -24.60
N GLU A 231 -28.58 14.04 -23.82
CA GLU A 231 -28.85 13.38 -22.53
C GLU A 231 -29.13 11.88 -22.68
N GLU A 232 -29.84 11.50 -23.74
CA GLU A 232 -30.17 10.12 -24.05
C GLU A 232 -28.93 9.35 -24.54
N ARG A 233 -28.08 10.01 -25.36
CA ARG A 233 -26.74 9.48 -25.72
C ARG A 233 -25.85 9.29 -24.50
N MET A 234 -25.82 10.24 -23.57
CA MET A 234 -25.03 10.15 -22.34
C MET A 234 -25.54 9.07 -21.40
N LYS A 235 -26.85 8.77 -21.41
CA LYS A 235 -27.43 7.65 -20.68
C LYS A 235 -26.94 6.32 -21.23
N ILE A 236 -26.94 6.16 -22.56
CA ILE A 236 -26.37 4.98 -23.25
C ILE A 236 -24.85 4.89 -22.98
N VAL A 237 -24.13 5.99 -23.07
CA VAL A 237 -22.68 6.00 -22.82
C VAL A 237 -22.36 5.59 -21.38
N LYS A 238 -23.11 6.08 -20.39
CA LYS A 238 -22.95 5.64 -19.00
C LYS A 238 -23.23 4.14 -18.82
N GLU A 239 -24.21 3.59 -19.55
CA GLU A 239 -24.58 2.17 -19.49
C GLU A 239 -23.55 1.25 -20.19
N TYR A 240 -22.98 1.71 -21.30
CA TYR A 240 -22.16 0.87 -22.18
C TYR A 240 -20.64 1.13 -22.07
N ARG A 241 -20.19 2.26 -21.51
CA ARG A 241 -18.74 2.59 -21.39
C ARG A 241 -17.93 1.59 -20.55
N THR A 242 -18.58 0.81 -19.70
CA THR A 242 -17.94 -0.25 -18.92
C THR A 242 -17.87 -1.58 -19.68
N ARG A 243 -18.66 -1.76 -20.75
CA ARG A 243 -18.83 -3.00 -21.52
C ARG A 243 -17.77 -3.22 -22.61
N TYR A 244 -16.92 -2.24 -22.89
CA TYR A 244 -15.84 -2.35 -23.86
C TYR A 244 -14.46 -2.32 -23.17
N TRP A 245 -13.47 -2.91 -23.83
CA TRP A 245 -12.07 -2.88 -23.38
C TRP A 245 -11.26 -1.91 -24.23
N LEU A 246 -10.38 -1.14 -23.57
CA LEU A 246 -9.36 -0.32 -24.23
C LEU A 246 -8.07 -1.14 -24.31
N GLN A 247 -7.61 -1.42 -25.52
CA GLN A 247 -6.39 -2.17 -25.76
C GLN A 247 -5.29 -1.20 -26.23
N ALA A 248 -4.28 -0.97 -25.38
CA ALA A 248 -3.12 -0.16 -25.70
C ALA A 248 -1.89 -1.08 -25.82
N PHE A 249 -1.27 -1.13 -27.00
CA PHE A 249 -0.08 -1.97 -27.27
C PHE A 249 -0.23 -3.46 -26.88
N GLY A 250 -1.46 -4.01 -26.92
CA GLY A 250 -1.73 -5.39 -26.54
C GLY A 250 -1.90 -5.65 -25.04
N CYS A 251 -1.83 -4.64 -24.18
CA CYS A 251 -2.10 -4.74 -22.74
C CYS A 251 -3.38 -3.99 -22.36
N GLU A 252 -4.20 -4.59 -21.49
CA GLU A 252 -5.47 -4.01 -21.02
C GLU A 252 -5.23 -3.00 -19.87
N GLU A 253 -5.51 -1.71 -20.07
CA GLU A 253 -5.12 -0.62 -19.14
C GLU A 253 -5.78 -0.65 -17.74
N ARG A 254 -6.82 -1.47 -17.52
CA ARG A 254 -7.39 -1.67 -16.16
C ARG A 254 -6.40 -2.31 -15.18
N LEU A 255 -5.33 -2.89 -15.68
CA LEU A 255 -4.29 -3.54 -14.88
C LEU A 255 -3.50 -2.59 -13.97
N PHE A 256 -3.30 -1.33 -14.37
CA PHE A 256 -2.26 -0.47 -13.77
C PHE A 256 -2.70 0.33 -12.53
N GLY A 257 -3.98 0.73 -12.46
CA GLY A 257 -4.54 1.47 -11.32
C GLY A 257 -3.68 2.67 -10.85
N THR A 258 -3.82 3.03 -9.57
CA THR A 258 -2.97 4.01 -8.88
C THR A 258 -1.87 3.34 -8.03
N LYS A 259 -1.90 2.00 -7.89
CA LYS A 259 -0.96 1.19 -7.10
C LYS A 259 -0.34 0.11 -8.01
N PRO A 260 0.78 0.39 -8.71
CA PRO A 260 1.30 -0.48 -9.77
C PRO A 260 2.13 -1.66 -9.23
N LEU A 261 1.66 -2.38 -8.19
CA LEU A 261 2.43 -3.45 -7.52
C LEU A 261 2.81 -4.60 -8.47
N ILE A 262 1.82 -5.25 -9.11
CA ILE A 262 2.07 -6.30 -10.10
C ILE A 262 3.05 -5.86 -11.18
N GLN A 263 2.94 -4.63 -11.69
CA GLN A 263 3.78 -4.16 -12.79
C GLN A 263 5.18 -3.83 -12.35
N SER A 264 5.32 -3.17 -11.19
CA SER A 264 6.61 -2.91 -10.56
C SER A 264 7.37 -4.21 -10.40
N ARG A 265 6.68 -5.31 -10.09
CA ARG A 265 7.26 -6.65 -9.99
C ARG A 265 7.46 -7.38 -11.32
N ALA A 266 6.55 -7.22 -12.28
CA ALA A 266 6.68 -7.84 -13.59
C ALA A 266 7.94 -7.36 -14.33
N VAL A 267 8.43 -6.15 -14.05
CA VAL A 267 9.71 -5.63 -14.53
C VAL A 267 10.87 -6.57 -14.23
N LYS A 268 10.84 -7.39 -13.18
CA LYS A 268 11.88 -8.39 -12.90
C LYS A 268 12.08 -9.38 -14.04
N ASN A 269 11.02 -9.68 -14.79
CA ASN A 269 11.01 -10.68 -15.84
C ASN A 269 11.50 -10.15 -17.19
N GLU A 270 11.75 -8.85 -17.32
CA GLU A 270 12.25 -8.27 -18.57
C GLU A 270 13.69 -8.75 -18.86
N PRO A 271 14.08 -8.99 -20.11
CA PRO A 271 15.44 -9.42 -20.43
C PRO A 271 16.48 -8.30 -20.28
N TYR A 272 16.09 -7.05 -20.48
CA TYR A 272 16.97 -5.87 -20.45
C TYR A 272 16.54 -4.87 -19.37
N HIS A 273 17.49 -4.08 -18.87
CA HIS A 273 17.21 -3.01 -17.90
C HIS A 273 16.36 -1.90 -18.51
N ASP A 274 16.64 -1.56 -19.76
CA ASP A 274 15.82 -0.67 -20.56
C ASP A 274 14.77 -1.46 -21.36
N SER A 275 13.53 -1.44 -20.88
CA SER A 275 12.40 -2.10 -21.52
C SER A 275 11.21 -1.16 -21.67
N ALA A 276 10.27 -1.52 -22.56
CA ALA A 276 9.03 -0.75 -22.72
C ALA A 276 8.25 -0.64 -21.41
N LEU A 277 8.19 -1.71 -20.61
CA LEU A 277 7.55 -1.72 -19.31
C LEU A 277 8.27 -0.81 -18.30
N ALA A 278 9.60 -0.85 -18.26
CA ALA A 278 10.42 0.00 -17.40
C ALA A 278 10.20 1.49 -17.71
N ARG A 279 10.28 1.86 -19.00
CA ARG A 279 10.02 3.23 -19.48
C ARG A 279 8.59 3.69 -19.20
N PHE A 280 7.61 2.81 -19.41
CA PHE A 280 6.21 3.11 -19.16
C PHE A 280 5.96 3.38 -17.67
N LEU A 281 6.49 2.54 -16.78
CA LEU A 281 6.35 2.72 -15.34
C LEU A 281 7.04 4.00 -14.87
N LEU A 282 8.27 4.24 -15.30
CA LEU A 282 8.99 5.48 -14.98
C LEU A 282 8.18 6.72 -15.43
N LYS A 283 7.68 6.71 -16.66
CA LYS A 283 6.85 7.79 -17.18
C LYS A 283 5.59 8.00 -16.35
N ARG A 284 4.86 6.94 -16.02
CA ARG A 284 3.63 7.01 -15.21
C ARG A 284 3.89 7.52 -13.80
N SER A 285 4.99 7.08 -13.19
CA SER A 285 5.42 7.47 -11.86
C SER A 285 5.79 8.95 -11.77
N LEU A 286 6.46 9.49 -12.79
CA LEU A 286 6.82 10.92 -12.84
C LEU A 286 5.63 11.82 -13.15
N LEU A 287 4.67 11.34 -13.95
CA LEU A 287 3.47 12.12 -14.32
C LEU A 287 2.34 12.05 -13.29
N ASN A 288 2.42 11.16 -12.29
CA ASN A 288 1.40 11.04 -11.25
C ASN A 288 2.05 10.69 -9.91
N GLN A 289 2.03 11.65 -8.98
CA GLN A 289 2.71 11.53 -7.69
C GLN A 289 2.22 10.33 -6.85
N GLN A 290 0.93 9.99 -6.90
CA GLN A 290 0.39 8.84 -6.19
C GLN A 290 0.96 7.53 -6.77
N VAL A 291 1.04 7.42 -8.09
CA VAL A 291 1.66 6.28 -8.77
C VAL A 291 3.16 6.22 -8.43
N GLY A 292 3.85 7.35 -8.48
CA GLY A 292 5.27 7.48 -8.14
C GLY A 292 5.58 7.06 -6.71
N HIS A 293 4.73 7.44 -5.76
CA HIS A 293 4.83 7.02 -4.35
C HIS A 293 4.82 5.49 -4.19
N TYR A 294 3.83 4.81 -4.78
CA TYR A 294 3.74 3.36 -4.68
C TYR A 294 4.84 2.66 -5.51
N PHE A 295 5.19 3.20 -6.68
CA PHE A 295 6.31 2.71 -7.47
C PHE A 295 7.62 2.75 -6.69
N TYR A 296 7.89 3.84 -5.96
CA TYR A 296 9.07 3.96 -5.10
C TYR A 296 9.11 2.85 -4.06
N TRP A 297 8.05 2.71 -3.25
CA TRP A 297 8.02 1.71 -2.17
C TRP A 297 8.06 0.27 -2.70
N HIS A 298 7.35 -0.03 -3.78
CA HIS A 298 7.38 -1.35 -4.40
C HIS A 298 8.75 -1.70 -4.97
N SER A 299 9.47 -0.72 -5.53
CA SER A 299 10.81 -0.91 -6.07
C SER A 299 11.88 -0.98 -4.98
N ARG A 300 11.76 -0.16 -3.92
CA ARG A 300 12.74 -0.10 -2.82
C ARG A 300 12.87 -1.43 -2.09
N VAL A 301 11.76 -2.13 -1.85
CA VAL A 301 11.77 -3.47 -1.21
C VAL A 301 12.62 -4.47 -2.00
N GLU A 302 12.71 -4.30 -3.33
CA GLU A 302 13.43 -5.21 -4.22
C GLU A 302 14.93 -4.90 -4.31
N LEU A 303 15.40 -3.76 -3.78
CA LEU A 303 16.82 -3.41 -3.77
C LEU A 303 17.67 -4.36 -2.90
N LYS A 304 17.05 -5.05 -1.94
CA LYS A 304 17.70 -6.09 -1.13
C LYS A 304 17.89 -7.40 -1.88
N ASN A 305 17.21 -7.61 -3.01
CA ASN A 305 17.41 -8.77 -3.87
C ASN A 305 18.60 -8.52 -4.82
N PRO A 306 19.74 -9.23 -4.67
CA PRO A 306 20.92 -8.99 -5.50
C PRO A 306 20.67 -9.14 -7.00
N GLN A 307 19.75 -10.02 -7.41
CA GLN A 307 19.44 -10.28 -8.82
C GLN A 307 18.75 -9.09 -9.50
N CYS A 308 17.97 -8.32 -8.72
CA CYS A 308 17.17 -7.22 -9.23
C CYS A 308 17.69 -5.84 -8.79
N LYS A 309 18.66 -5.78 -7.86
CA LYS A 309 19.21 -4.55 -7.28
C LYS A 309 19.61 -3.53 -8.34
N VAL A 310 20.35 -3.96 -9.36
CA VAL A 310 20.79 -3.05 -10.44
C VAL A 310 19.60 -2.46 -11.17
N ARG A 311 18.66 -3.29 -11.63
CA ARG A 311 17.48 -2.85 -12.38
C ARG A 311 16.63 -1.83 -11.62
N TYR A 312 16.30 -2.13 -10.37
CA TYR A 312 15.50 -1.22 -9.54
C TYR A 312 16.30 0.01 -9.10
N GLY A 313 17.62 -0.13 -8.89
CA GLY A 313 18.49 1.00 -8.60
C GLY A 313 18.49 2.02 -9.74
N LEU A 314 18.61 1.56 -11.00
CA LEU A 314 18.53 2.41 -12.18
C LEU A 314 17.18 3.14 -12.32
N LEU A 315 16.09 2.41 -12.11
CA LEU A 315 14.73 2.95 -12.17
C LEU A 315 14.44 3.96 -11.07
N LEU A 316 14.86 3.67 -9.84
CA LEU A 316 14.69 4.55 -8.70
C LEU A 316 15.59 5.77 -8.80
N GLU A 317 16.84 5.63 -9.25
CA GLU A 317 17.70 6.78 -9.52
C GLU A 317 17.04 7.73 -10.52
N ALA A 318 16.56 7.20 -11.66
CA ALA A 318 15.90 8.02 -12.68
C ALA A 318 14.58 8.63 -12.19
N TYR A 319 13.85 7.99 -11.27
CA TYR A 319 12.66 8.57 -10.68
C TYR A 319 13.00 9.66 -9.65
N LEU A 320 13.92 9.38 -8.73
CA LEU A 320 14.27 10.24 -7.60
C LEU A 320 14.88 11.57 -8.05
N ARG A 321 15.71 11.56 -9.10
CA ARG A 321 16.27 12.77 -9.71
C ARG A 321 15.22 13.75 -10.23
N TYR A 322 14.02 13.28 -10.55
CA TYR A 322 13.00 14.07 -11.27
C TYR A 322 11.62 14.05 -10.60
N CYS A 323 11.50 13.50 -9.39
CA CYS A 323 10.26 13.52 -8.61
C CYS A 323 10.03 14.84 -7.84
N GLY A 324 10.93 15.81 -7.98
CA GLY A 324 10.85 17.14 -7.39
C GLY A 324 10.95 17.12 -5.86
N GLU A 325 10.29 18.09 -5.22
CA GLU A 325 10.25 18.24 -3.75
C GLU A 325 9.72 16.99 -3.02
N TYR A 326 9.03 16.09 -3.73
CA TYR A 326 8.55 14.85 -3.13
C TYR A 326 9.67 13.91 -2.66
N ALA A 327 10.90 14.07 -3.17
CA ALA A 327 12.05 13.34 -2.66
C ALA A 327 12.26 13.58 -1.15
N GLU A 328 12.00 14.80 -0.67
CA GLU A 328 12.10 15.13 0.77
C GLU A 328 11.02 14.42 1.59
N ASP A 329 9.79 14.37 1.08
CA ASP A 329 8.67 13.63 1.70
C ASP A 329 9.01 12.15 1.84
N LEU A 330 9.57 11.54 0.78
CA LEU A 330 10.08 10.17 0.83
C LEU A 330 11.21 10.02 1.85
N GLY A 331 12.10 11.01 1.94
CA GLY A 331 13.22 11.02 2.89
C GLY A 331 12.73 11.00 4.33
N ARG A 332 11.72 11.80 4.65
CA ARG A 332 11.04 11.78 5.97
C ARG A 332 10.44 10.40 6.24
N GLN A 333 9.68 9.84 5.28
CA GLN A 333 9.07 8.53 5.43
C GLN A 333 10.10 7.40 5.67
N VAL A 334 11.22 7.41 4.94
CA VAL A 334 12.30 6.42 5.11
C VAL A 334 12.91 6.52 6.50
N ARG A 335 13.26 7.72 6.98
CA ARG A 335 13.78 7.91 8.33
C ARG A 335 12.79 7.45 9.40
N SER A 336 11.49 7.70 9.20
CA SER A 336 10.44 7.20 10.09
C SER A 336 10.42 5.67 10.13
N VAL A 337 10.44 5.02 8.95
CA VAL A 337 10.43 3.55 8.84
C VAL A 337 11.68 2.94 9.47
N ASP A 338 12.86 3.46 9.19
CA ASP A 338 14.12 2.97 9.76
C ASP A 338 14.13 3.10 11.30
N LYS A 339 13.58 4.21 11.82
CA LYS A 339 13.39 4.39 13.27
C LYS A 339 12.41 3.37 13.86
N LEU A 340 11.32 3.05 13.16
CA LEU A 340 10.37 2.02 13.58
C LEU A 340 10.98 0.61 13.56
N ILE A 341 11.81 0.28 12.57
CA ILE A 341 12.58 -0.97 12.52
C ILE A 341 13.44 -1.08 13.79
N TYR A 342 14.24 -0.05 14.09
CA TYR A 342 15.08 -0.01 15.29
C TYR A 342 14.27 -0.18 16.58
N ILE A 343 13.14 0.52 16.73
CA ILE A 343 12.26 0.39 17.90
C ILE A 343 11.72 -1.04 18.03
N ALA A 344 11.30 -1.65 16.92
CA ALA A 344 10.78 -3.01 16.93
C ALA A 344 11.86 -4.02 17.31
N GLU A 345 13.09 -3.88 16.82
CA GLU A 345 14.23 -4.72 17.20
C GLU A 345 14.58 -4.59 18.69
N LEU A 346 14.59 -3.36 19.23
CA LEU A 346 14.76 -3.13 20.66
C LEU A 346 13.71 -3.88 21.48
N ILE A 347 12.43 -3.78 21.10
CA ILE A 347 11.32 -4.44 21.78
C ILE A 347 11.38 -5.97 21.65
N GLN A 348 11.81 -6.48 20.50
CA GLN A 348 11.99 -7.93 20.28
C GLN A 348 13.12 -8.49 21.14
N ASN A 349 14.18 -7.72 21.36
CA ASN A 349 15.34 -8.09 22.18
C ASN A 349 15.18 -7.76 23.68
N SER A 350 14.09 -7.09 24.07
CA SER A 350 13.81 -6.75 25.48
C SER A 350 13.46 -7.99 26.32
N THR A 351 13.92 -7.98 27.57
CA THR A 351 13.66 -9.00 28.58
C THR A 351 12.20 -9.01 29.04
N HIS A 352 11.80 -10.09 29.72
CA HIS A 352 10.46 -10.18 30.31
C HIS A 352 10.21 -9.08 31.37
N ASP A 353 11.23 -8.70 32.14
CA ASP A 353 11.11 -7.69 33.20
C ASP A 353 10.93 -6.28 32.61
N GLU A 354 11.68 -5.93 31.56
CA GLU A 354 11.53 -4.65 30.84
C GLU A 354 10.13 -4.50 30.22
N LEU A 355 9.56 -5.62 29.77
CA LEU A 355 8.22 -5.66 29.17
C LEU A 355 7.10 -5.93 30.18
N TYR A 356 7.37 -5.88 31.48
CA TYR A 356 6.32 -5.95 32.50
C TYR A 356 5.30 -4.81 32.32
N ASN A 357 5.78 -3.59 32.04
CA ASN A 357 4.95 -2.44 31.66
C ASN A 357 5.17 -2.07 30.18
N GLN A 358 4.69 -2.90 29.27
CA GLN A 358 4.81 -2.70 27.82
C GLN A 358 4.40 -1.31 27.35
N LYS A 359 3.30 -0.76 27.90
CA LYS A 359 2.77 0.55 27.51
C LYS A 359 3.69 1.69 27.95
N GLY A 360 4.17 1.63 29.20
CA GLY A 360 5.13 2.60 29.73
C GLY A 360 6.47 2.53 29.02
N TYR A 361 6.97 1.32 28.75
CA TYR A 361 8.22 1.10 28.03
C TYR A 361 8.17 1.64 26.60
N LEU A 362 7.10 1.34 25.86
CA LEU A 362 6.90 1.88 24.51
C LEU A 362 6.79 3.41 24.53
N ALA A 363 6.03 3.99 25.47
CA ALA A 363 5.92 5.45 25.59
C ALA A 363 7.29 6.10 25.91
N HIS A 364 8.09 5.48 26.78
CA HIS A 364 9.43 5.95 27.10
C HIS A 364 10.36 5.92 25.87
N ILE A 365 10.32 4.86 25.05
CA ILE A 365 11.10 4.80 23.81
C ILE A 365 10.64 5.86 22.81
N LEU A 366 9.33 6.00 22.59
CA LEU A 366 8.76 6.93 21.62
C LEU A 366 8.97 8.41 21.99
N THR A 367 9.29 8.70 23.25
CA THR A 367 9.56 10.06 23.76
C THR A 367 11.05 10.35 23.94
N ARG A 368 11.94 9.44 23.54
CA ARG A 368 13.38 9.73 23.49
C ARG A 368 13.64 10.92 22.57
N GLU A 369 14.65 11.69 22.91
CA GLU A 369 15.06 12.84 22.11
C GLU A 369 15.38 12.41 20.66
N GLY A 370 15.02 13.24 19.67
CA GLY A 370 15.19 12.94 18.25
C GLY A 370 14.11 12.04 17.62
N TYR A 371 13.34 11.28 18.41
CA TYR A 371 12.31 10.37 17.89
C TYR A 371 11.04 11.10 17.43
N PRO A 372 10.51 12.08 18.19
CA PRO A 372 9.35 12.87 17.78
C PRO A 372 9.53 13.57 16.42
N GLN A 373 10.74 14.02 16.08
CA GLN A 373 11.05 14.66 14.79
C GLN A 373 10.93 13.68 13.62
N ASN A 374 11.28 12.41 13.85
CA ASN A 374 11.25 11.37 12.81
C ASN A 374 9.89 10.68 12.71
N LEU A 375 9.04 10.72 13.74
CA LEU A 375 7.81 9.93 13.81
C LEU A 375 6.53 10.77 13.73
N GLN A 376 6.61 12.06 13.39
CA GLN A 376 5.46 12.97 13.33
C GLN A 376 5.56 13.92 12.14
N TYR A 377 4.43 14.46 11.71
CA TYR A 377 4.32 15.45 10.62
C TYR A 377 4.92 14.99 9.30
N PHE A 378 4.50 13.82 8.83
CA PHE A 378 4.90 13.27 7.54
C PHE A 378 3.75 12.56 6.85
N ARG A 379 3.83 12.45 5.52
CA ARG A 379 2.83 11.73 4.71
C ARG A 379 2.92 10.22 4.97
N SER A 380 1.77 9.55 5.05
CA SER A 380 1.72 8.12 5.33
C SER A 380 2.30 7.30 4.17
N PRO A 381 3.20 6.34 4.42
CA PRO A 381 3.65 5.39 3.39
C PRO A 381 2.48 4.56 2.83
N VAL A 382 1.53 4.16 3.66
CA VAL A 382 0.43 3.26 3.25
C VAL A 382 -0.58 3.96 2.34
N ASP A 383 -0.84 5.24 2.62
CA ASP A 383 -1.78 6.09 1.88
C ASP A 383 -1.17 7.46 1.59
N TYR A 384 -0.84 7.67 0.32
CA TYR A 384 -0.31 8.93 -0.19
C TYR A 384 -1.17 10.15 0.19
N SER A 385 -2.49 10.02 0.31
CA SER A 385 -3.36 11.17 0.61
C SER A 385 -3.41 11.57 2.09
N SER A 386 -2.88 10.73 2.98
CA SER A 386 -3.00 10.91 4.43
C SER A 386 -1.75 11.53 5.04
N GLU A 387 -1.93 12.58 5.85
CA GLU A 387 -0.86 13.22 6.63
C GLU A 387 -0.92 12.79 8.09
N LEU A 388 0.18 12.23 8.59
CA LEU A 388 0.35 11.78 9.97
C LEU A 388 0.85 12.96 10.80
N GLY A 389 0.01 13.46 11.71
CA GLY A 389 0.33 14.55 12.62
C GLY A 389 1.09 14.10 13.86
N LEU A 390 0.58 14.46 15.04
CA LEU A 390 1.16 14.14 16.34
C LEU A 390 0.91 12.69 16.74
N LEU A 391 1.90 12.04 17.35
CA LEU A 391 1.76 10.68 17.85
C LEU A 391 0.96 10.68 19.16
N VAL A 392 -0.14 9.92 19.19
CA VAL A 392 -1.03 9.81 20.35
C VAL A 392 -0.56 8.66 21.25
N LEU A 393 0.48 8.94 22.05
CA LEU A 393 1.18 7.95 22.90
C LEU A 393 0.24 7.10 23.76
N GLY A 394 -0.81 7.69 24.31
CA GLY A 394 -1.79 6.99 25.15
C GLY A 394 -2.52 5.82 24.45
N HIS A 395 -2.49 5.79 23.12
CA HIS A 395 -3.11 4.77 22.27
C HIS A 395 -2.10 3.87 21.54
N CYS A 396 -0.81 4.16 21.64
CA CYS A 396 0.23 3.30 21.11
C CYS A 396 0.40 2.07 22.01
N ARG A 397 0.61 0.88 21.42
CA ARG A 397 0.77 -0.38 22.17
C ARG A 397 1.56 -1.43 21.39
N ILE A 398 2.19 -2.32 22.14
CA ILE A 398 2.80 -3.55 21.61
C ILE A 398 1.69 -4.61 21.50
N MET A 399 1.57 -5.26 20.34
CA MET A 399 0.60 -6.33 20.13
C MET A 399 1.14 -7.67 20.64
N SER A 400 0.25 -8.55 21.11
CA SER A 400 0.59 -9.82 21.76
C SER A 400 1.08 -10.95 20.83
N SER A 401 1.30 -10.66 19.54
CA SER A 401 1.80 -11.65 18.58
C SER A 401 3.29 -11.93 18.80
N ALA A 402 3.79 -13.07 18.30
CA ALA A 402 5.17 -13.52 18.47
C ALA A 402 6.21 -12.48 18.02
N ARG A 403 5.94 -11.77 16.91
CA ARG A 403 6.82 -10.71 16.38
C ARG A 403 6.65 -9.34 17.06
N ARG A 404 5.80 -9.24 18.09
CA ARG A 404 5.49 -8.01 18.84
C ARG A 404 5.23 -6.77 17.95
N PRO A 405 4.27 -6.80 17.00
CA PRO A 405 3.95 -5.64 16.16
C PRO A 405 3.60 -4.39 16.96
N LEU A 406 3.91 -3.21 16.41
CA LEU A 406 3.61 -1.92 17.03
C LEU A 406 2.29 -1.38 16.48
N TRP A 407 1.32 -1.15 17.36
CA TRP A 407 0.13 -0.37 17.03
C TRP A 407 0.41 1.09 17.35
N LEU A 408 0.37 1.94 16.34
CA LEU A 408 0.70 3.36 16.43
C LEU A 408 -0.49 4.19 15.98
N ARG A 409 -0.73 5.30 16.68
CA ARG A 409 -1.83 6.22 16.39
C ARG A 409 -1.29 7.63 16.25
N TRP A 410 -1.67 8.30 15.17
CA TRP A 410 -1.40 9.72 14.92
C TRP A 410 -2.68 10.53 14.91
N THR A 411 -2.60 11.82 15.19
CA THR A 411 -3.64 12.77 14.76
C THR A 411 -3.61 12.90 13.24
N ASN A 412 -4.75 13.22 12.64
CA ASN A 412 -4.80 13.56 11.22
C ASN A 412 -4.29 15.00 11.03
N GLY A 413 -3.27 15.17 10.18
CA GLY A 413 -2.65 16.47 9.90
C GLY A 413 -3.49 17.44 9.07
N SER A 414 -4.58 16.95 8.45
CA SER A 414 -5.48 17.76 7.62
C SER A 414 -6.27 18.77 8.45
N GLU A 415 -6.43 19.99 7.93
CA GLU A 415 -7.34 21.01 8.48
C GLU A 415 -8.79 20.53 8.59
N TYR A 416 -9.19 19.57 7.75
CA TYR A 416 -10.54 18.98 7.74
C TYR A 416 -10.65 17.71 8.57
N ALA A 417 -9.66 17.39 9.41
CA ALA A 417 -9.60 16.16 10.20
C ALA A 417 -10.88 15.87 10.99
N GLU A 418 -11.53 16.90 11.54
CA GLU A 418 -12.76 16.78 12.33
C GLU A 418 -13.97 16.30 11.50
N HIS A 419 -13.99 16.60 10.19
CA HIS A 419 -15.08 16.22 9.29
C HIS A 419 -14.96 14.81 8.70
N TYR A 420 -13.76 14.22 8.76
CA TYR A 420 -13.51 12.87 8.28
C TYR A 420 -13.15 11.96 9.45
N PHE A 421 -11.90 12.04 9.87
CA PHE A 421 -11.26 11.08 10.74
C PHE A 421 -10.16 11.81 11.52
N PRO A 422 -10.33 12.02 12.85
CA PRO A 422 -9.40 12.85 13.61
C PRO A 422 -8.04 12.18 13.86
N THR A 423 -7.92 10.88 13.61
CA THR A 423 -6.71 10.09 13.86
C THR A 423 -6.43 9.12 12.73
N PHE A 424 -5.20 8.63 12.62
CA PHE A 424 -4.84 7.47 11.79
C PHE A 424 -4.16 6.43 12.65
N ASP A 425 -4.50 5.17 12.44
CA ASP A 425 -3.93 4.04 13.16
C ASP A 425 -3.22 3.14 12.14
N LEU A 426 -1.93 2.87 12.37
CA LEU A 426 -1.15 1.92 11.58
C LEU A 426 -0.55 0.86 12.49
N ILE A 427 -0.46 -0.36 11.98
CA ILE A 427 0.30 -1.45 12.59
C ILE A 427 1.62 -1.55 11.84
N PHE A 428 2.72 -1.33 12.54
CA PHE A 428 4.06 -1.62 12.04
C PHE A 428 4.46 -3.05 12.43
N LYS A 429 4.86 -3.85 11.44
CA LYS A 429 5.36 -5.21 11.61
C LYS A 429 6.82 -5.27 11.19
N ASN A 430 7.64 -5.91 12.02
CA ASN A 430 9.02 -6.23 11.71
C ASN A 430 9.26 -7.74 11.95
N GLY A 431 9.80 -8.44 10.96
CA GLY A 431 10.07 -9.88 10.98
C GLY A 431 9.05 -10.76 10.23
N ASP A 432 8.07 -10.17 9.53
CA ASP A 432 7.09 -10.85 8.68
C ASP A 432 7.16 -10.25 7.26
N ASP A 433 7.12 -11.10 6.23
CA ASP A 433 7.08 -10.65 4.83
C ASP A 433 5.64 -10.27 4.43
N LEU A 434 5.36 -8.97 4.33
CA LEU A 434 4.03 -8.44 3.96
C LEU A 434 3.77 -8.45 2.44
N ARG A 435 4.75 -8.84 1.61
CA ARG A 435 4.62 -8.83 0.16
C ARG A 435 3.49 -9.74 -0.35
N GLN A 436 3.19 -10.81 0.38
CA GLN A 436 2.10 -11.73 0.08
C GLN A 436 0.74 -11.11 0.42
N ASP A 437 0.60 -10.50 1.60
CA ASP A 437 -0.62 -9.76 1.99
C ASP A 437 -0.94 -8.64 1.00
N MET A 438 0.06 -7.85 0.61
CA MET A 438 -0.11 -6.80 -0.39
C MET A 438 -0.66 -7.34 -1.71
N LEU A 439 -0.14 -8.48 -2.18
CA LEU A 439 -0.57 -9.09 -3.43
C LEU A 439 -2.04 -9.56 -3.31
N ALA A 440 -2.39 -10.25 -2.23
CA ALA A 440 -3.76 -10.68 -1.98
C ALA A 440 -4.73 -9.49 -1.96
N LEU A 441 -4.38 -8.41 -1.26
CA LEU A 441 -5.18 -7.18 -1.20
C LEU A 441 -5.31 -6.49 -2.57
N GLN A 442 -4.26 -6.48 -3.38
CA GLN A 442 -4.33 -5.96 -4.75
C GLN A 442 -5.28 -6.81 -5.62
N PHE A 443 -5.25 -8.14 -5.49
CA PHE A 443 -6.21 -9.01 -6.17
C PHE A 443 -7.65 -8.75 -5.71
N ILE A 444 -7.87 -8.52 -4.43
CA ILE A 444 -9.19 -8.15 -3.88
C ILE A 444 -9.68 -6.82 -4.47
N GLN A 445 -8.81 -5.80 -4.56
CA GLN A 445 -9.14 -4.52 -5.21
C GLN A 445 -9.51 -4.70 -6.68
N MET A 446 -8.77 -5.53 -7.41
CA MET A 446 -9.08 -5.83 -8.81
C MET A 446 -10.42 -6.58 -8.95
N ILE A 447 -10.67 -7.57 -8.09
CA ILE A 447 -11.94 -8.31 -8.05
C ILE A 447 -13.11 -7.36 -7.80
N ASP A 448 -12.95 -6.40 -6.88
CA ASP A 448 -13.95 -5.35 -6.61
C ASP A 448 -14.25 -4.51 -7.87
N ILE A 449 -13.20 -4.11 -8.60
CA ILE A 449 -13.34 -3.38 -9.87
C ILE A 449 -14.07 -4.23 -10.91
N ILE A 450 -13.73 -5.52 -11.02
CA ILE A 450 -14.37 -6.45 -11.96
C ILE A 450 -15.86 -6.59 -11.66
N TRP A 451 -16.23 -6.80 -10.39
CA TRP A 451 -17.63 -6.91 -9.99
C TRP A 451 -18.41 -5.61 -10.20
N LYS A 452 -17.85 -4.46 -9.79
CA LYS A 452 -18.48 -3.15 -9.99
C LYS A 452 -18.68 -2.83 -11.47
N ALA A 453 -17.74 -3.22 -12.33
CA ALA A 453 -17.86 -3.08 -13.78
C ALA A 453 -18.95 -3.96 -14.41
N ASP A 454 -19.49 -4.94 -13.68
CA ASP A 454 -20.64 -5.77 -14.05
C ASP A 454 -21.91 -5.41 -13.24
N GLY A 455 -21.90 -4.25 -12.58
CA GLY A 455 -23.03 -3.77 -11.77
C GLY A 455 -23.27 -4.59 -10.51
N LEU A 456 -22.24 -5.25 -9.98
CA LEU A 456 -22.28 -5.96 -8.71
C LEU A 456 -21.34 -5.26 -7.72
N ASP A 457 -21.90 -4.50 -6.78
CA ASP A 457 -21.14 -3.99 -5.64
C ASP A 457 -21.30 -4.99 -4.49
N LEU A 458 -20.23 -5.69 -4.11
CA LEU A 458 -20.21 -6.56 -2.92
C LEU A 458 -19.59 -5.87 -1.71
N SER A 459 -19.35 -4.56 -1.78
CA SER A 459 -18.89 -3.75 -0.65
C SER A 459 -17.63 -4.30 0.02
N LEU A 460 -16.63 -4.66 -0.79
CA LEU A 460 -15.33 -5.12 -0.29
C LEU A 460 -14.57 -4.01 0.45
N LEU A 461 -13.70 -4.40 1.38
CA LEU A 461 -12.84 -3.48 2.14
C LEU A 461 -11.38 -3.98 2.08
N PRO A 462 -10.66 -3.72 0.98
CA PRO A 462 -9.24 -3.98 0.91
C PRO A 462 -8.46 -2.87 1.63
N TYR A 463 -8.10 -3.11 2.89
CA TYR A 463 -7.31 -2.19 3.71
C TYR A 463 -5.90 -1.97 3.13
N GLY A 464 -5.26 -0.85 3.49
CA GLY A 464 -3.90 -0.55 3.11
C GLY A 464 -2.88 -1.50 3.74
N CYS A 465 -2.00 -2.04 2.92
CA CYS A 465 -0.84 -2.82 3.35
C CYS A 465 0.34 -2.45 2.46
N LEU A 466 1.48 -2.18 3.07
CA LEU A 466 2.70 -1.81 2.35
C LEU A 466 3.92 -2.42 3.03
N ALA A 467 4.60 -3.31 2.33
CA ALA A 467 5.97 -3.69 2.64
C ALA A 467 6.86 -2.47 2.39
N THR A 468 7.58 -2.05 3.42
CA THR A 468 8.54 -0.95 3.37
C THR A 468 9.98 -1.47 3.29
N ASP A 469 10.16 -2.74 3.66
CA ASP A 469 11.39 -3.50 3.59
C ASP A 469 11.07 -5.00 3.31
N TYR A 470 12.07 -5.85 3.09
CA TYR A 470 11.94 -7.28 2.79
C TYR A 470 11.15 -8.07 3.85
N CYS A 471 11.33 -7.74 5.14
CA CYS A 471 10.63 -8.39 6.26
C CYS A 471 9.91 -7.38 7.16
N SER A 472 9.60 -6.18 6.65
CA SER A 472 9.01 -5.11 7.45
C SER A 472 7.99 -4.33 6.65
N GLY A 473 6.97 -3.81 7.33
CA GLY A 473 6.00 -2.96 6.68
C GLY A 473 4.87 -2.50 7.57
N LEU A 474 3.92 -1.82 6.95
CA LEU A 474 2.83 -1.11 7.59
C LEU A 474 1.49 -1.66 7.11
N ILE A 475 0.55 -1.80 8.04
CA ILE A 475 -0.83 -2.22 7.79
C ILE A 475 -1.76 -1.13 8.32
N GLU A 476 -2.68 -0.67 7.49
CA GLU A 476 -3.76 0.24 7.87
C GLU A 476 -4.71 -0.45 8.85
N VAL A 477 -5.02 0.23 9.96
CA VAL A 477 -6.06 -0.24 10.86
C VAL A 477 -7.42 0.24 10.37
N VAL A 478 -8.29 -0.71 10.06
CA VAL A 478 -9.71 -0.41 9.82
C VAL A 478 -10.37 0.01 11.12
N LYS A 479 -10.85 1.25 11.14
CA LYS A 479 -11.48 1.85 12.32
C LYS A 479 -12.79 1.17 12.67
N ASN A 480 -13.13 1.25 13.97
CA ASN A 480 -14.39 0.77 14.51
C ASN A 480 -14.67 -0.69 14.14
N ALA A 481 -13.62 -1.50 14.03
CA ALA A 481 -13.71 -2.90 13.66
C ALA A 481 -13.24 -3.80 14.79
N LYS A 482 -13.85 -4.98 14.89
CA LYS A 482 -13.49 -6.03 15.84
C LYS A 482 -13.45 -7.37 15.13
N THR A 483 -12.57 -8.26 15.58
CA THR A 483 -12.57 -9.66 15.16
C THR A 483 -13.85 -10.34 15.64
N ILE A 484 -14.33 -11.35 14.89
CA ILE A 484 -15.50 -12.14 15.29
C ILE A 484 -15.28 -12.74 16.69
N MET A 485 -14.07 -13.25 16.96
CA MET A 485 -13.70 -13.79 18.26
C MET A 485 -13.87 -12.76 19.40
N ASN A 486 -13.42 -11.53 19.18
CA ASN A 486 -13.57 -10.46 20.18
C ASN A 486 -15.05 -10.10 20.39
N ILE A 487 -15.87 -10.13 19.35
CA ILE A 487 -17.32 -9.89 19.48
C ILE A 487 -17.99 -11.01 20.28
N GLN A 488 -17.64 -12.28 20.02
CA GLN A 488 -18.17 -13.43 20.76
C GLN A 488 -17.80 -13.37 22.25
N LYS A 489 -16.56 -12.99 22.58
CA LYS A 489 -16.09 -12.82 23.98
C LYS A 489 -16.83 -11.73 24.76
N LEU A 490 -17.34 -10.69 24.08
CA LEU A 490 -18.11 -9.62 24.74
C LEU A 490 -19.48 -10.09 25.28
N GLY A 491 -19.93 -11.30 24.94
CA GLY A 491 -21.18 -11.91 25.41
C GLY A 491 -21.20 -12.36 26.88
N GLY A 492 -20.13 -12.18 27.66
CA GLY A 492 -20.02 -12.48 29.10
C GLY A 492 -19.55 -13.91 29.43
N LEU A 493 -19.65 -14.34 30.69
CA LEU A 493 -19.31 -15.72 31.16
C LEU A 493 -20.10 -16.80 30.39
N LYS A 494 -21.31 -16.48 29.91
CA LYS A 494 -22.05 -17.34 28.97
C LYS A 494 -21.36 -17.45 27.60
N GLY A 495 -20.64 -16.44 27.12
CA GLY A 495 -19.84 -16.50 25.90
C GLY A 495 -18.54 -17.33 26.00
N GLN A 496 -18.06 -17.62 27.21
CA GLN A 496 -16.90 -18.50 27.44
C GLN A 496 -17.29 -19.99 27.40
N PHE A 497 -18.55 -20.33 27.67
CA PHE A 497 -19.04 -21.71 27.76
C PHE A 497 -20.23 -22.02 26.83
N GLN A 498 -20.84 -21.01 26.21
CA GLN A 498 -21.85 -21.10 25.15
C GLN A 498 -21.49 -20.11 24.03
N PHE A 499 -21.06 -20.64 22.88
CA PHE A 499 -20.91 -19.88 21.64
C PHE A 499 -22.31 -19.49 21.12
N ASP A 500 -22.90 -18.45 21.71
CA ASP A 500 -24.16 -17.87 21.24
C ASP A 500 -23.95 -17.22 19.88
N ALA A 501 -24.32 -17.92 18.81
CA ALA A 501 -24.20 -17.43 17.44
C ALA A 501 -25.04 -16.16 17.17
N SER A 502 -25.91 -15.72 18.09
CA SER A 502 -26.58 -14.40 17.98
C SER A 502 -25.69 -13.23 18.44
N ALA A 503 -24.52 -13.47 19.05
CA ALA A 503 -23.65 -12.42 19.58
C ALA A 503 -23.25 -11.41 18.49
N LEU A 504 -22.90 -11.91 17.30
CA LEU A 504 -22.55 -11.05 16.17
C LEU A 504 -23.71 -10.17 15.72
N TYR A 505 -24.91 -10.77 15.56
CA TYR A 505 -26.13 -10.02 15.23
C TYR A 505 -26.45 -8.95 16.28
N ARG A 506 -26.38 -9.31 17.57
CA ARG A 506 -26.63 -8.37 18.68
C ARG A 506 -25.63 -7.22 18.69
N TRP A 507 -24.37 -7.48 18.36
CA TRP A 507 -23.36 -6.43 18.24
C TRP A 507 -23.64 -5.48 17.08
N ILE A 508 -24.00 -6.00 15.89
CA ILE A 508 -24.40 -5.18 14.74
C ILE A 508 -25.65 -4.35 15.08
N ALA A 509 -26.67 -4.97 15.70
CA ALA A 509 -27.90 -4.30 16.11
C ALA A 509 -27.66 -3.21 17.15
N LYS A 510 -26.74 -3.43 18.10
CA LYS A 510 -26.37 -2.43 19.11
C LYS A 510 -25.73 -1.18 18.49
N ASN A 511 -24.89 -1.35 17.46
CA ASN A 511 -24.20 -0.23 16.80
C ASN A 511 -25.06 0.47 15.73
N ASN A 512 -26.15 -0.15 15.30
CA ASN A 512 -27.05 0.38 14.27
C ASN A 512 -28.50 0.46 14.79
N PRO A 513 -28.77 1.35 15.77
CA PRO A 513 -30.10 1.45 16.37
C PRO A 513 -31.14 1.96 15.37
N GLY A 514 -32.29 1.31 15.34
CA GLY A 514 -33.41 1.62 14.44
C GLY A 514 -33.49 0.68 13.24
N ALA A 515 -34.72 0.41 12.79
CA ALA A 515 -34.99 -0.62 11.77
C ALA A 515 -34.26 -0.36 10.44
N GLU A 516 -34.23 0.87 9.94
CA GLU A 516 -33.57 1.23 8.67
C GLU A 516 -32.04 1.14 8.75
N LYS A 517 -31.44 1.59 9.86
CA LYS A 517 -29.99 1.47 10.07
C LYS A 517 -29.57 0.01 10.19
N LEU A 518 -30.31 -0.78 10.97
CA LEU A 518 -30.05 -2.21 11.12
C LEU A 518 -30.19 -2.95 9.79
N LYS A 519 -31.25 -2.66 9.02
CA LYS A 519 -31.45 -3.24 7.69
C LYS A 519 -30.29 -2.92 6.75
N SER A 520 -29.83 -1.67 6.74
CA SER A 520 -28.68 -1.24 5.95
C SER A 520 -27.39 -1.94 6.38
N ALA A 521 -27.19 -2.14 7.69
CA ALA A 521 -26.02 -2.83 8.22
C ALA A 521 -26.02 -4.33 7.89
N ILE A 522 -27.18 -4.99 7.95
CA ILE A 522 -27.34 -6.41 7.56
C ILE A 522 -27.13 -6.58 6.05
N ASP A 523 -27.65 -5.66 5.25
CA ASP A 523 -27.44 -5.64 3.81
C ASP A 523 -25.95 -5.44 3.44
N LEU A 524 -25.27 -4.50 4.12
CA LEU A 524 -23.82 -4.31 3.99
C LEU A 524 -23.03 -5.56 4.42
N PHE A 525 -23.42 -6.20 5.51
CA PHE A 525 -22.86 -7.47 5.98
C PHE A 525 -23.05 -8.58 4.94
N THR A 526 -24.26 -8.72 4.41
CA THR A 526 -24.63 -9.78 3.46
C THR A 526 -23.84 -9.65 2.16
N ARG A 527 -23.72 -8.43 1.62
CA ARG A 527 -22.92 -8.15 0.42
C ARG A 527 -21.43 -8.45 0.64
N SER A 528 -20.86 -7.90 1.70
CA SER A 528 -19.43 -8.08 2.01
C SER A 528 -19.09 -9.53 2.33
N CYS A 529 -19.94 -10.23 3.09
CA CYS A 529 -19.82 -11.65 3.34
C CYS A 529 -19.87 -12.46 2.03
N ALA A 530 -20.80 -12.15 1.11
CA ALA A 530 -20.87 -12.83 -0.19
C ALA A 530 -19.59 -12.62 -1.01
N GLY A 531 -19.05 -11.39 -1.01
CA GLY A 531 -17.79 -11.07 -1.68
C GLY A 531 -16.62 -11.87 -1.12
N TYR A 532 -16.40 -11.83 0.20
CA TYR A 532 -15.29 -12.55 0.82
C TYR A 532 -15.43 -14.07 0.73
N CYS A 533 -16.66 -14.63 0.75
CA CYS A 533 -16.89 -16.05 0.46
C CYS A 533 -16.34 -16.45 -0.91
N VAL A 534 -16.66 -15.68 -1.96
CA VAL A 534 -16.15 -15.95 -3.31
C VAL A 534 -14.63 -15.76 -3.38
N ILE A 535 -14.10 -14.69 -2.77
CA ILE A 535 -12.65 -14.41 -2.77
C ILE A 535 -11.87 -15.51 -2.09
N THR A 536 -12.26 -15.93 -0.88
CA THR A 536 -11.50 -16.96 -0.14
C THR A 536 -11.50 -18.29 -0.87
N TYR A 537 -12.59 -18.60 -1.57
CA TYR A 537 -12.67 -19.78 -2.43
C TYR A 537 -11.72 -19.64 -3.62
N VAL A 538 -11.84 -18.56 -4.41
CA VAL A 538 -11.05 -18.32 -5.63
C VAL A 538 -9.55 -18.25 -5.32
N LEU A 539 -9.17 -17.49 -4.30
CA LEU A 539 -7.78 -17.29 -3.91
C LEU A 539 -7.24 -18.43 -3.03
N GLY A 540 -8.08 -19.34 -2.56
CA GLY A 540 -7.66 -20.43 -1.68
C GLY A 540 -7.01 -19.96 -0.39
N VAL A 541 -7.59 -18.95 0.24
CA VAL A 541 -7.04 -18.35 1.47
C VAL A 541 -7.20 -19.35 2.62
N ALA A 542 -6.07 -19.76 3.20
CA ALA A 542 -6.02 -20.73 4.28
C ALA A 542 -6.16 -20.06 5.67
N ASP A 543 -6.21 -20.88 6.72
CA ASP A 543 -6.24 -20.51 8.14
C ASP A 543 -7.35 -19.48 8.48
N ARG A 544 -8.54 -19.67 7.90
CA ARG A 544 -9.70 -18.81 8.17
C ARG A 544 -10.39 -19.22 9.47
N HIS A 545 -10.29 -18.37 10.48
CA HIS A 545 -10.94 -18.54 11.79
C HIS A 545 -11.46 -17.20 12.34
N PRO A 546 -12.30 -17.20 13.39
CA PRO A 546 -12.91 -15.97 13.93
C PRO A 546 -11.96 -14.85 14.38
N ASP A 547 -10.66 -15.11 14.58
CA ASP A 547 -9.68 -14.05 14.87
C ASP A 547 -9.18 -13.34 13.60
N ASN A 548 -9.23 -14.00 12.43
CA ASN A 548 -8.77 -13.46 11.14
C ASN A 548 -9.93 -12.96 10.25
N ILE A 549 -11.12 -12.83 10.83
CA ILE A 549 -12.29 -12.24 10.19
C ILE A 549 -12.77 -11.09 11.10
N MET A 550 -12.99 -9.93 10.51
CA MET A 550 -13.38 -8.71 11.21
C MET A 550 -14.68 -8.15 10.65
N VAL A 551 -15.40 -7.42 11.50
CA VAL A 551 -16.59 -6.66 11.13
C VAL A 551 -16.49 -5.26 11.72
N ASN A 552 -16.78 -4.24 10.92
CA ASN A 552 -16.86 -2.86 11.40
C ASN A 552 -18.25 -2.51 11.96
N GLU A 553 -18.36 -1.43 12.72
CA GLU A 553 -19.61 -1.02 13.38
C GLU A 553 -20.76 -0.77 12.39
N ARG A 554 -20.47 -0.50 11.11
CA ARG A 554 -21.48 -0.36 10.04
C ARG A 554 -22.03 -1.71 9.55
N GLY A 555 -21.45 -2.82 9.98
CA GLY A 555 -21.81 -4.18 9.55
C GLY A 555 -20.97 -4.72 8.38
N GLN A 556 -19.95 -4.00 7.91
CA GLN A 556 -19.11 -4.49 6.80
C GLN A 556 -18.12 -5.55 7.27
N LEU A 557 -18.15 -6.72 6.65
CA LEU A 557 -17.25 -7.84 6.92
C LEU A 557 -16.00 -7.75 6.03
N PHE A 558 -14.84 -8.07 6.60
CA PHE A 558 -13.60 -8.22 5.84
C PHE A 558 -12.65 -9.23 6.49
N HIS A 559 -11.79 -9.81 5.67
CA HIS A 559 -10.77 -10.77 6.11
C HIS A 559 -9.43 -10.04 6.29
N ILE A 560 -8.63 -10.47 7.25
CA ILE A 560 -7.27 -9.99 7.51
C ILE A 560 -6.28 -11.17 7.48
N ASP A 561 -4.99 -10.90 7.37
CA ASP A 561 -3.91 -11.91 7.38
C ASP A 561 -4.04 -12.88 6.20
N PHE A 562 -3.41 -12.55 5.07
CA PHE A 562 -3.43 -13.35 3.84
C PHE A 562 -2.10 -14.09 3.62
N GLY A 563 -1.37 -14.38 4.70
CA GLY A 563 -0.06 -15.05 4.64
C GLY A 563 -0.09 -16.47 4.07
N HIS A 564 -1.27 -17.05 3.81
CA HIS A 564 -1.45 -18.35 3.16
C HIS A 564 -2.56 -18.33 2.08
N ILE A 565 -2.23 -18.46 0.79
CA ILE A 565 -3.09 -18.43 -0.39
C ILE A 565 -2.82 -19.62 -1.35
N LEU A 566 -3.64 -19.74 -2.40
CA LEU A 566 -3.58 -20.73 -3.48
C LEU A 566 -3.61 -22.19 -3.01
N GLY A 567 -4.25 -22.44 -1.87
CA GLY A 567 -4.46 -23.78 -1.35
C GLY A 567 -3.23 -24.40 -0.68
N ASN A 568 -2.25 -23.59 -0.27
CA ASN A 568 -1.13 -23.97 0.58
C ASN A 568 -1.57 -24.23 2.04
N PHE A 569 -2.48 -25.19 2.20
CA PHE A 569 -3.06 -25.57 3.48
C PHE A 569 -2.06 -26.33 4.34
N LYS A 570 -1.89 -25.92 5.61
CA LYS A 570 -0.98 -26.60 6.55
C LYS A 570 -1.39 -28.06 6.75
N MET A 571 -0.40 -28.96 6.68
CA MET A 571 -0.56 -30.38 7.00
C MET A 571 -0.24 -30.63 8.48
N LYS A 572 -1.02 -31.48 9.16
CA LYS A 572 -0.69 -31.97 10.50
C LYS A 572 -0.79 -33.50 10.51
N TYR A 573 0.30 -34.19 10.81
CA TYR A 573 0.40 -35.66 10.78
C TYR A 573 -0.05 -36.30 9.45
N GLY A 574 0.29 -35.68 8.31
CA GLY A 574 -0.09 -36.19 6.97
C GLY A 574 -1.56 -35.95 6.57
N ILE A 575 -2.38 -35.37 7.45
CA ILE A 575 -3.77 -34.99 7.16
C ILE A 575 -3.84 -33.48 6.95
N ARG A 576 -4.57 -33.04 5.91
CA ARG A 576 -4.88 -31.62 5.69
C ARG A 576 -5.60 -31.07 6.91
N ARG A 577 -4.98 -30.09 7.58
CA ARG A 577 -5.55 -29.47 8.79
C ARG A 577 -6.85 -28.73 8.46
N GLU A 578 -6.93 -28.18 7.25
CA GLU A 578 -8.09 -27.45 6.75
C GLU A 578 -8.94 -28.34 5.85
N ARG A 579 -10.21 -28.52 6.25
CA ARG A 579 -11.17 -29.41 5.57
C ARG A 579 -12.04 -28.67 4.55
N THR A 580 -12.12 -27.33 4.61
CA THR A 580 -13.04 -26.53 3.79
C THR A 580 -12.33 -25.29 3.24
N GLN A 581 -12.48 -25.05 1.93
CA GLN A 581 -11.89 -23.91 1.20
C GLN A 581 -12.58 -22.56 1.47
N LEU A 582 -13.64 -22.58 2.27
CA LEU A 582 -14.51 -21.45 2.57
C LEU A 582 -15.05 -21.61 3.99
N VAL A 583 -15.19 -20.51 4.73
CA VAL A 583 -15.70 -20.51 6.10
C VAL A 583 -17.00 -19.72 6.17
N LEU A 584 -18.13 -20.43 6.17
CA LEU A 584 -19.46 -19.88 6.40
C LEU A 584 -19.99 -20.42 7.75
N ILE A 585 -19.82 -19.63 8.81
CA ILE A 585 -20.23 -20.00 10.16
C ILE A 585 -21.69 -19.63 10.46
N ASP A 586 -22.29 -20.30 11.45
CA ASP A 586 -23.68 -20.05 11.86
C ASP A 586 -23.93 -18.59 12.26
N ASP A 587 -22.96 -17.93 12.90
CA ASP A 587 -23.03 -16.51 13.25
C ASP A 587 -23.31 -15.63 12.03
N PHE A 588 -22.69 -15.95 10.88
CA PHE A 588 -22.90 -15.19 9.64
C PHE A 588 -24.30 -15.45 9.09
N VAL A 589 -24.73 -16.71 9.09
CA VAL A 589 -26.06 -17.09 8.62
C VAL A 589 -27.14 -16.43 9.47
N ARG A 590 -26.97 -16.35 10.80
CA ARG A 590 -27.90 -15.63 11.67
C ARG A 590 -27.96 -14.14 11.37
N VAL A 591 -26.85 -13.49 11.03
CA VAL A 591 -26.90 -12.09 10.60
C VAL A 591 -27.64 -11.96 9.27
N ILE A 592 -27.30 -12.79 8.28
CA ILE A 592 -27.90 -12.79 6.95
C ILE A 592 -29.42 -13.01 7.02
N THR A 593 -29.89 -13.94 7.85
CA THR A 593 -31.31 -14.23 8.03
C THR A 593 -32.02 -13.30 9.01
N ASN A 594 -31.38 -12.19 9.41
CA ASN A 594 -31.93 -11.21 10.35
C ASN A 594 -32.39 -11.86 11.67
N ASN A 595 -31.55 -12.76 12.20
CA ASN A 595 -31.79 -13.56 13.40
C ASN A 595 -33.11 -14.34 13.37
N SER A 596 -33.51 -14.82 12.20
CA SER A 596 -34.70 -15.66 12.02
C SER A 596 -34.64 -16.92 12.90
N THR A 597 -35.78 -17.28 13.48
CA THR A 597 -35.97 -18.49 14.28
C THR A 597 -36.41 -19.69 13.42
N GLU A 598 -36.38 -19.58 12.09
CA GLU A 598 -36.71 -20.70 11.21
C GLU A 598 -35.80 -21.90 11.47
N LYS A 599 -36.42 -23.10 11.51
CA LYS A 599 -35.69 -24.36 11.76
C LYS A 599 -34.63 -24.65 10.70
N ASN A 600 -34.80 -24.13 9.48
CA ASN A 600 -33.88 -24.33 8.38
C ASN A 600 -33.46 -22.98 7.75
N PRO A 601 -32.41 -22.32 8.27
CA PRO A 601 -32.00 -20.99 7.82
C PRO A 601 -31.70 -20.88 6.33
N ILE A 602 -31.28 -21.97 5.69
CA ILE A 602 -30.95 -21.98 4.25
C ILE A 602 -32.17 -21.86 3.33
N GLU A 603 -33.38 -22.12 3.85
CA GLU A 603 -34.63 -21.99 3.09
C GLU A 603 -35.22 -20.57 3.12
N THR A 604 -34.72 -19.72 4.01
CA THR A 604 -35.13 -18.32 4.13
C THR A 604 -34.91 -17.56 2.81
N ARG A 605 -35.74 -16.55 2.55
CA ARG A 605 -35.58 -15.69 1.37
C ARG A 605 -34.25 -14.95 1.40
N GLU A 606 -33.83 -14.54 2.58
CA GLU A 606 -32.61 -13.79 2.85
C GLU A 606 -31.36 -14.63 2.52
N PHE A 607 -31.31 -15.89 2.96
CA PHE A 607 -30.22 -16.80 2.61
C PHE A 607 -30.22 -17.13 1.11
N LYS A 608 -31.40 -17.33 0.50
CA LYS A 608 -31.52 -17.52 -0.95
C LYS A 608 -30.97 -16.32 -1.73
N ASN A 609 -31.18 -15.10 -1.24
CA ASN A 609 -30.60 -13.89 -1.84
C ASN A 609 -29.08 -13.81 -1.65
N PHE A 610 -28.56 -14.12 -0.46
CA PHE A 610 -27.12 -14.23 -0.21
C PHE A 610 -26.46 -15.21 -1.18
N LYS A 611 -27.03 -16.41 -1.32
CA LYS A 611 -26.56 -17.44 -2.26
C LYS A 611 -26.52 -16.92 -3.71
N LYS A 612 -27.57 -16.20 -4.14
CA LYS A 612 -27.59 -15.58 -5.49
C LYS A 612 -26.45 -14.58 -5.67
N LEU A 613 -26.10 -13.78 -4.67
CA LEU A 613 -24.97 -12.85 -4.72
C LEU A 613 -23.65 -13.60 -4.87
N CYS A 614 -23.42 -14.66 -4.08
CA CYS A 614 -22.22 -15.51 -4.18
C CYS A 614 -22.07 -16.10 -5.58
N ILE A 615 -23.15 -16.70 -6.12
CA ILE A 615 -23.14 -17.34 -7.45
C ILE A 615 -22.91 -16.31 -8.55
N LYS A 616 -23.55 -15.13 -8.46
CA LYS A 616 -23.32 -14.03 -9.42
C LYS A 616 -21.86 -13.56 -9.37
N GLY A 617 -21.30 -13.36 -8.18
CA GLY A 617 -19.90 -12.96 -8.00
C GLY A 617 -18.92 -13.98 -8.58
N TYR A 618 -19.10 -15.26 -8.26
CA TYR A 618 -18.27 -16.35 -8.81
C TYR A 618 -18.34 -16.41 -10.34
N ARG A 619 -19.55 -16.35 -10.90
CA ARG A 619 -19.79 -16.38 -12.35
C ARG A 619 -19.05 -15.27 -13.08
N ILE A 620 -19.10 -14.03 -12.56
CA ILE A 620 -18.38 -12.90 -13.14
C ILE A 620 -16.87 -13.15 -13.16
N LEU A 621 -16.30 -13.62 -12.04
CA LEU A 621 -14.87 -13.92 -11.98
C LEU A 621 -14.47 -15.05 -12.92
N ARG A 622 -15.31 -16.09 -13.04
CA ARG A 622 -15.06 -17.21 -13.95
C ARG A 622 -15.00 -16.75 -15.41
N ARG A 623 -15.85 -15.80 -15.82
CA ARG A 623 -15.79 -15.20 -17.17
C ARG A 623 -14.47 -14.47 -17.42
N GLN A 624 -13.85 -13.93 -16.36
CA GLN A 624 -12.55 -13.23 -16.41
C GLN A 624 -11.37 -14.11 -16.01
N TYR A 625 -11.53 -15.45 -15.93
CA TYR A 625 -10.48 -16.33 -15.38
C TYR A 625 -9.14 -16.17 -16.10
N ARG A 626 -9.14 -15.93 -17.42
CA ARG A 626 -7.90 -15.78 -18.22
C ARG A 626 -7.08 -14.58 -17.74
N GLN A 627 -7.74 -13.43 -17.53
CA GLN A 627 -7.07 -12.22 -17.02
C GLN A 627 -6.52 -12.46 -15.62
N ILE A 628 -7.31 -13.08 -14.73
CA ILE A 628 -6.90 -13.41 -13.37
C ILE A 628 -5.67 -14.35 -13.41
N VAL A 629 -5.71 -15.43 -14.18
CA VAL A 629 -4.60 -16.38 -14.32
C VAL A 629 -3.36 -15.72 -14.91
N CYS A 630 -3.50 -14.90 -15.95
CA CYS A 630 -2.36 -14.15 -16.52
C CYS A 630 -1.67 -13.27 -15.48
N LEU A 631 -2.43 -12.64 -14.58
CA LEU A 631 -1.88 -11.82 -13.53
C LEU A 631 -1.09 -12.61 -12.49
N PHE A 632 -1.65 -13.74 -12.02
CA PHE A 632 -0.90 -14.63 -11.14
C PHE A 632 0.37 -15.16 -11.81
N LYS A 633 0.34 -15.44 -13.13
CA LYS A 633 1.54 -15.85 -13.87
C LYS A 633 2.64 -14.79 -13.89
N LEU A 634 2.29 -13.51 -14.06
CA LEU A 634 3.27 -12.40 -14.00
C LEU A 634 3.98 -12.34 -12.64
N MET A 635 3.35 -12.88 -11.60
CA MET A 635 3.80 -12.82 -10.21
C MET A 635 4.59 -14.06 -9.76
N MET A 636 4.68 -15.12 -10.58
CA MET A 636 5.36 -16.38 -10.23
C MET A 636 6.86 -16.22 -9.97
N ASN A 637 7.50 -15.25 -10.63
CA ASN A 637 8.94 -15.01 -10.52
C ASN A 637 9.27 -13.92 -9.48
N CYS A 638 8.36 -13.66 -8.55
CA CYS A 638 8.51 -12.57 -7.57
C CYS A 638 9.01 -13.03 -6.20
N ASP A 639 9.56 -14.24 -6.12
CA ASP A 639 10.06 -14.86 -4.87
C ASP A 639 9.02 -14.88 -3.75
N LEU A 640 7.76 -15.13 -4.10
CA LEU A 640 6.69 -15.33 -3.13
C LEU A 640 6.63 -16.81 -2.78
N THR A 641 6.62 -17.11 -1.48
CA THR A 641 6.69 -18.48 -0.95
C THR A 641 5.59 -19.41 -1.47
N GLU A 642 4.45 -18.84 -1.84
CA GLU A 642 3.23 -19.58 -2.18
C GLU A 642 2.73 -19.36 -3.61
N LEU A 643 3.57 -18.71 -4.44
CA LEU A 643 3.34 -18.54 -5.86
C LEU A 643 4.68 -18.68 -6.57
N ASN A 644 5.17 -19.91 -6.66
CA ASN A 644 6.49 -20.21 -7.22
C ASN A 644 6.48 -21.39 -8.20
N SER A 645 5.32 -22.04 -8.42
CA SER A 645 5.21 -23.24 -9.23
C SER A 645 3.98 -23.23 -10.15
N GLU A 646 4.05 -23.98 -11.25
CA GLU A 646 2.88 -24.22 -12.12
C GLU A 646 1.78 -25.03 -11.40
N ALA A 647 2.12 -25.71 -10.30
CA ALA A 647 1.16 -26.39 -9.44
C ALA A 647 0.27 -25.39 -8.68
N ASP A 648 0.82 -24.24 -8.25
CA ASP A 648 0.04 -23.16 -7.62
C ASP A 648 -0.97 -22.58 -8.62
N MET A 649 -0.57 -22.45 -9.88
CA MET A 649 -1.46 -22.03 -10.97
C MET A 649 -2.54 -23.07 -11.29
N ALA A 650 -2.29 -24.35 -11.02
CA ALA A 650 -3.29 -25.41 -11.19
C ALA A 650 -4.46 -25.23 -10.22
N TYR A 651 -4.23 -24.67 -9.02
CA TYR A 651 -5.28 -24.36 -8.06
C TYR A 651 -6.33 -23.43 -8.67
N LEU A 652 -5.92 -22.32 -9.30
CA LEU A 652 -6.85 -21.38 -9.94
C LEU A 652 -7.67 -22.06 -11.04
N ARG A 653 -7.05 -22.92 -11.85
CA ARG A 653 -7.75 -23.68 -12.90
C ARG A 653 -8.79 -24.62 -12.30
N GLN A 654 -8.46 -25.31 -11.21
CA GLN A 654 -9.37 -26.20 -10.49
C GLN A 654 -10.56 -25.45 -9.88
N THR A 655 -10.29 -24.30 -9.26
CA THR A 655 -11.31 -23.50 -8.58
C THR A 655 -12.30 -22.86 -9.57
N PHE A 656 -11.85 -22.55 -10.78
CA PHE A 656 -12.74 -22.14 -11.88
C PHE A 656 -13.33 -23.32 -12.69
N ALA A 657 -13.02 -24.57 -12.31
CA ALA A 657 -13.42 -25.80 -12.99
C ALA A 657 -13.07 -25.80 -14.50
N ILE A 658 -11.92 -25.21 -14.85
CA ILE A 658 -11.42 -25.14 -16.23
C ILE A 658 -10.68 -26.42 -16.59
N ASP A 659 -10.01 -27.03 -15.61
CA ASP A 659 -9.26 -28.29 -15.72
C ASP A 659 -10.12 -29.46 -16.19
N ILE A 660 -11.38 -29.52 -15.76
CA ILE A 660 -12.34 -30.56 -16.13
C ILE A 660 -13.23 -30.20 -17.32
N GLY A 661 -12.99 -29.06 -17.98
CA GLY A 661 -13.79 -28.61 -19.12
C GLY A 661 -15.25 -28.27 -18.79
N ALA A 662 -15.56 -27.98 -17.52
CA ALA A 662 -16.93 -27.71 -17.09
C ALA A 662 -17.49 -26.46 -17.77
N ASN A 663 -18.79 -26.46 -18.06
CA ASN A 663 -19.48 -25.26 -18.53
C ASN A 663 -19.73 -24.28 -17.35
N GLU A 664 -20.22 -23.07 -17.66
CA GLU A 664 -20.45 -22.03 -16.64
C GLU A 664 -21.45 -22.48 -15.56
N GLN A 665 -22.50 -23.22 -15.94
CA GLN A 665 -23.54 -23.67 -15.02
C GLN A 665 -23.01 -24.77 -14.09
N GLU A 666 -22.33 -25.78 -14.63
CA GLU A 666 -21.70 -26.85 -13.85
C GLU A 666 -20.69 -26.30 -12.83
N ALA A 667 -19.91 -25.30 -13.23
CA ALA A 667 -18.98 -24.63 -12.33
C ALA A 667 -19.69 -23.85 -11.21
N CYS A 668 -20.80 -23.16 -11.53
CA CYS A 668 -21.63 -22.49 -10.52
C CYS A 668 -22.26 -23.51 -9.55
N ASP A 669 -22.77 -24.62 -10.05
CA ASP A 669 -23.38 -25.67 -9.23
C ASP A 669 -22.36 -26.30 -8.29
N ARG A 670 -21.12 -26.52 -8.76
CA ARG A 670 -20.01 -26.99 -7.93
C ARG A 670 -19.68 -26.00 -6.81
N PHE A 671 -19.55 -24.71 -7.14
CA PHE A 671 -19.31 -23.68 -6.13
C PHE A 671 -20.47 -23.59 -5.13
N GLU A 672 -21.71 -23.73 -5.58
CA GLU A 672 -22.88 -23.77 -4.70
C GLU A 672 -22.81 -24.93 -3.70
N GLN A 673 -22.43 -26.13 -4.14
CA GLN A 673 -22.25 -27.27 -3.24
C GLN A 673 -21.16 -26.99 -2.20
N VAL A 674 -20.02 -26.43 -2.60
CA VAL A 674 -18.94 -26.05 -1.66
C VAL A 674 -19.42 -25.05 -0.62
N LEU A 675 -20.22 -24.05 -1.04
CA LEU A 675 -20.81 -23.05 -0.13
C LEU A 675 -21.74 -23.70 0.90
N LEU A 676 -22.62 -24.61 0.46
CA LEU A 676 -23.57 -25.29 1.33
C LEU A 676 -22.90 -26.29 2.28
N ASP A 677 -21.90 -27.01 1.78
CA ASP A 677 -21.15 -27.98 2.58
C ASP A 677 -20.27 -27.31 3.64
N SER A 678 -19.72 -26.12 3.33
CA SER A 678 -19.03 -25.28 4.33
C SER A 678 -19.94 -24.97 5.53
N TYR A 679 -21.18 -24.53 5.27
CA TYR A 679 -22.16 -24.27 6.32
C TYR A 679 -22.53 -25.53 7.11
N ARG A 680 -22.84 -26.64 6.41
CA ARG A 680 -23.18 -27.92 7.07
C ARG A 680 -22.05 -28.41 7.96
N SER A 681 -20.81 -28.31 7.50
CA SER A 681 -19.62 -28.68 8.28
C SER A 681 -19.46 -27.80 9.52
N SER A 682 -19.67 -26.48 9.38
CA SER A 682 -19.59 -25.54 10.51
C SER A 682 -20.63 -25.86 11.60
N VAL A 683 -21.89 -26.13 11.21
CA VAL A 683 -22.95 -26.51 12.14
C VAL A 683 -22.59 -27.80 12.87
N LYS A 684 -22.08 -28.81 12.15
CA LYS A 684 -21.67 -30.10 12.73
C LYS A 684 -20.54 -29.93 13.74
N THR A 685 -19.50 -29.17 13.38
CA THR A 685 -18.38 -28.88 14.28
C THR A 685 -18.87 -28.18 15.54
N ARG A 686 -19.74 -27.18 15.43
CA ARG A 686 -20.32 -26.53 16.63
C ARG A 686 -21.09 -27.52 17.51
N VAL A 687 -21.92 -28.37 16.92
CA VAL A 687 -22.69 -29.38 17.66
C VAL A 687 -21.75 -30.33 18.42
N ASP A 688 -20.68 -30.81 17.77
CA ASP A 688 -19.66 -31.66 18.39
C ASP A 688 -19.00 -30.95 19.59
N TRP A 689 -18.65 -29.66 19.45
CA TRP A 689 -18.04 -28.87 20.52
C TRP A 689 -19.01 -28.63 21.69
N VAL A 690 -20.30 -28.42 21.43
CA VAL A 690 -21.33 -28.31 22.47
C VAL A 690 -21.50 -29.63 23.23
N PHE A 691 -21.52 -30.77 22.54
CA PHE A 691 -21.58 -32.08 23.18
C PHE A 691 -20.34 -32.37 24.03
N HIS A 692 -19.13 -32.03 23.54
CA HIS A 692 -17.91 -32.15 24.32
C HIS A 692 -17.89 -31.26 25.57
N ALA A 693 -18.36 -30.01 25.47
CA ALA A 693 -18.47 -29.10 26.62
C ALA A 693 -19.49 -29.61 27.66
N LEU A 694 -20.63 -30.17 27.23
CA LEU A 694 -21.63 -30.75 28.13
C LEU A 694 -21.13 -32.01 28.85
N ASN A 695 -20.28 -32.81 28.20
CA ASN A 695 -19.65 -33.98 28.83
C ASN A 695 -18.60 -33.59 29.87
N HIS A 696 -17.89 -32.47 29.68
CA HIS A 696 -16.96 -31.90 30.67
C HIS A 696 -17.64 -31.23 31.88
N ILE A 697 -18.91 -30.85 31.76
CA ILE A 697 -19.70 -30.26 32.86
C ILE A 697 -20.38 -31.36 33.72
N LYS A 698 -20.43 -32.60 33.21
CA LYS A 698 -20.99 -33.77 33.92
C LYS A 698 -19.94 -34.66 34.59
N SER A 699 -18.66 -34.32 34.51
CA SER A 699 -17.56 -34.87 35.31
C SER A 699 -17.10 -33.84 36.33
#